data_AF-A0A261FCQ5-F1
#
_entry.id   AF-A0A261FCQ5-F1
#
_cell.length_a   1.000
_cell.length_b   1.000
_cell.length_c   1.000
_cell.angle_alpha   90.00
_cell.angle_beta   90.00
_cell.angle_gamma   90.00
#
_symmetry.space_group_name_H-M   'P 1'
#
loop_
_entity.id
_entity.type
_entity.pdbx_description
1 polymer ?
#
loop_
_entity_poly.entity_id
_entity_poly.type
_entity_poly.pdbx_seq_one_letter_code
_entity_poly.pdbx_strand_id
1 'polypeptide(L)'
;MNKALKVSVATTVAVASLGAPAMAMADEVPSDVAEEQAARSTTNVADAQAKADAAQATLDKAQSNLTDAQNANKQAQADKNNADEKNQQAQADKQQAEQTAANAQTAADAAANVKQQAVAQQQQAEADKTTAEADKKTAQQEQEAAQANKEQAQAEADKAGQAVDAAQGRVDKAQSAADAAIADKEKAEADQKQAESDKATVDQTVAEAERDKAQAEADKQQAQADADQAAKDKQDADRTAADKLADLKVKLDAENTAKAEKDAADKKVSDLEKEDGGLADLAAQLDAARQAADEASKAQADADKAKDEADKARDTASADATAKRQAADKAQQAADAKKAVADSADYKLQQGASQYYLDRGAQRAYRILTDGTETMYLQYIHNGDKADATSIDNMLRALQYIKECNEIRKGEGLPELQVSDEMMAIAQADTDFANENTYHPRQFYVYSENLAWGFTEDNSPFRGWYDKEKAIYEQAVRENPEIKKLSPLALQTQYPTLYRQVGHYLNIVGGTTVTGFGVSQNGKYYPNTAGQTFNPGDSTTNGNRIMTVDDYIADLTAWKTSLENASGDYQAAQSTADKAAQLAAQAEQDAAEKTDAAERAQAELTAKTDEAKTAKEALAAAQKAYDEAVKANQDKAHALEQAKKEQTAKTEAYEQAKKNTADAKNAADTAQQKAAEAQTRLDKANSAVADAQTRIDAAQQKADAAKEAAATADQRISQAKQDRQNAQARLDQAEQDKQTAQQALDQAKADKTGADQRLAEAQARLDKANSAVAAAQARIDTADRQIADAQSTIDQADKTIAAAAAAQSDLEKATATAAATQAAADKANAEAERTAAALEQAQSAYDTAKADKIVADGALADAKKAAEEASKNQESAQQQLQQQNGSAGSSVDGSGVTNTAAGLSAGTATVDAPTAVVNEYGPLAATGVTSEVMLGLTAIMTLVGAGCVLTRVHLDRE
;
A
#
# COMPACT_ATOMS: atom_id res chain seq x y z
N MET A 1 32.44 -10.14 -81.25
CA MET A 1 33.17 -8.85 -81.28
C MET A 1 33.84 -8.69 -79.92
N ASN A 2 35.10 -8.30 -79.73
CA ASN A 2 36.27 -8.10 -80.62
C ASN A 2 37.51 -8.60 -79.82
N LYS A 3 38.57 -9.18 -80.41
CA LYS A 3 39.73 -8.49 -81.03
C LYS A 3 40.22 -7.27 -80.21
N ALA A 4 41.51 -7.08 -79.94
CA ALA A 4 42.65 -7.38 -80.82
C ALA A 4 43.99 -7.67 -80.09
N LEU A 5 44.97 -8.06 -80.90
CA LEU A 5 46.39 -8.30 -80.58
C LEU A 5 47.25 -7.13 -81.11
N LYS A 6 48.32 -6.72 -80.38
CA LYS A 6 49.63 -6.15 -80.82
C LYS A 6 50.33 -5.48 -79.60
N VAL A 7 51.65 -5.57 -79.30
CA VAL A 7 52.94 -5.63 -80.05
C VAL A 7 53.62 -4.24 -80.19
N SER A 8 54.97 -4.24 -80.06
CA SER A 8 55.95 -3.13 -80.14
C SER A 8 56.22 -2.34 -78.85
N VAL A 9 57.40 -1.72 -78.58
CA VAL A 9 58.86 -1.99 -78.84
C VAL A 9 59.65 -0.72 -78.41
N ALA A 10 60.74 -0.85 -77.61
CA ALA A 10 61.97 0.00 -77.57
C ALA A 10 62.85 -0.34 -76.33
N THR A 11 64.16 -0.66 -76.39
CA THR A 11 65.39 0.20 -76.46
C THR A 11 65.59 1.13 -75.23
N THR A 12 66.76 1.29 -74.55
CA THR A 12 68.16 1.41 -75.04
C THR A 12 69.28 1.19 -73.98
N VAL A 13 70.25 0.30 -74.26
CA VAL A 13 71.75 0.31 -74.07
C VAL A 13 72.44 0.92 -72.81
N ALA A 14 73.32 0.12 -72.15
CA ALA A 14 74.76 0.40 -71.86
C ALA A 14 75.46 -0.78 -71.09
N VAL A 15 76.79 -1.01 -71.09
CA VAL A 15 77.82 -1.23 -72.16
C VAL A 15 79.16 -1.67 -71.52
N ALA A 16 80.06 -2.33 -72.28
CA ALA A 16 81.45 -2.74 -71.93
C ALA A 16 81.57 -3.97 -70.98
N SER A 17 82.64 -4.76 -70.91
CA SER A 17 83.88 -5.03 -71.70
C SER A 17 84.63 -6.18 -70.99
N LEU A 18 85.48 -7.06 -71.54
CA LEU A 18 86.07 -7.41 -72.86
C LEU A 18 86.53 -8.90 -72.74
N GLY A 19 87.09 -9.65 -73.69
CA GLY A 19 87.49 -9.45 -75.10
C GLY A 19 88.25 -10.71 -75.59
N ALA A 20 88.43 -10.90 -76.91
CA ALA A 20 89.19 -12.02 -77.48
C ALA A 20 90.38 -11.53 -78.32
N PRO A 21 91.36 -12.40 -78.59
CA PRO A 21 92.06 -12.38 -79.88
C PRO A 21 92.07 -13.77 -80.57
N ALA A 22 92.35 -13.78 -81.88
CA ALA A 22 92.49 -14.98 -82.68
C ALA A 22 93.53 -14.80 -83.79
N MET A 23 94.20 -15.89 -84.18
CA MET A 23 95.20 -15.99 -85.27
C MET A 23 96.51 -15.18 -85.01
N ALA A 24 97.64 -15.40 -85.70
CA ALA A 24 97.88 -16.11 -86.96
C ALA A 24 99.37 -16.53 -87.15
N MET A 25 99.64 -17.42 -88.12
CA MET A 25 100.89 -17.57 -88.92
C MET A 25 102.24 -17.93 -88.22
N ALA A 26 103.26 -18.52 -88.88
CA ALA A 26 103.37 -19.33 -90.12
C ALA A 26 104.82 -19.90 -90.29
N ASP A 27 105.04 -20.62 -91.41
CA ASP A 27 106.28 -20.76 -92.20
C ASP A 27 107.36 -21.82 -91.88
N GLU A 28 108.27 -21.99 -92.85
CA GLU A 28 108.80 -23.28 -93.32
C GLU A 28 110.32 -23.52 -93.14
N VAL A 29 110.67 -24.81 -93.01
CA VAL A 29 111.72 -25.59 -93.73
C VAL A 29 112.92 -24.83 -94.34
N PRO A 30 114.16 -25.17 -93.96
CA PRO A 30 115.03 -25.88 -94.94
C PRO A 30 115.96 -27.00 -94.40
N SER A 31 116.44 -27.79 -95.37
CA SER A 31 117.53 -28.81 -95.45
C SER A 31 118.81 -28.58 -94.59
N ASP A 32 119.76 -29.52 -94.39
CA ASP A 32 120.24 -30.65 -95.23
C ASP A 32 121.25 -31.60 -94.48
N VAL A 33 121.68 -32.71 -95.12
CA VAL A 33 122.89 -33.58 -94.91
C VAL A 33 123.25 -34.19 -93.51
N ALA A 34 123.32 -35.54 -93.45
CA ALA A 34 124.15 -36.43 -92.58
C ALA A 34 124.07 -36.30 -91.02
N GLU A 35 124.53 -37.22 -90.15
CA GLU A 35 125.48 -38.36 -90.25
C GLU A 35 124.95 -39.70 -89.66
N GLU A 36 125.79 -40.73 -89.63
CA GLU A 36 125.45 -42.15 -89.43
C GLU A 36 124.83 -42.54 -88.05
N GLN A 37 123.81 -43.38 -88.16
CA GLN A 37 123.19 -44.27 -87.15
C GLN A 37 123.84 -44.39 -85.74
N ALA A 38 123.26 -43.70 -84.75
CA ALA A 38 123.43 -44.08 -83.32
C ALA A 38 122.27 -43.66 -82.40
N ALA A 39 121.76 -42.43 -82.49
CA ALA A 39 121.12 -41.74 -81.37
C ALA A 39 119.57 -41.87 -81.23
N ARG A 40 118.94 -42.98 -81.64
CA ARG A 40 117.47 -43.01 -81.88
C ARG A 40 116.58 -43.63 -80.78
N SER A 41 117.11 -44.00 -79.60
CA SER A 41 116.36 -44.73 -78.57
C SER A 41 115.85 -43.88 -77.39
N THR A 42 116.54 -42.81 -77.00
CA THR A 42 116.29 -42.10 -75.73
C THR A 42 115.11 -41.14 -75.75
N THR A 43 114.72 -40.61 -76.92
CA THR A 43 113.72 -39.55 -77.03
C THR A 43 112.30 -39.98 -76.63
N ASN A 44 111.96 -41.26 -76.84
CA ASN A 44 110.60 -41.78 -76.62
C ASN A 44 110.14 -41.76 -75.15
N VAL A 45 111.06 -41.73 -74.18
CA VAL A 45 110.72 -41.85 -72.75
C VAL A 45 110.19 -40.54 -72.16
N ALA A 46 110.73 -39.40 -72.59
CA ALA A 46 110.35 -38.08 -72.05
C ALA A 46 108.91 -37.70 -72.45
N ASP A 47 108.57 -37.86 -73.73
CA ASP A 47 107.23 -37.60 -74.25
C ASP A 47 106.17 -38.51 -73.63
N ALA A 48 106.53 -39.74 -73.27
CA ALA A 48 105.64 -40.66 -72.58
C ALA A 48 105.41 -40.24 -71.12
N GLN A 49 106.44 -39.72 -70.42
CA GLN A 49 106.30 -39.22 -69.06
C GLN A 49 105.39 -37.98 -69.03
N ALA A 50 105.60 -37.02 -69.93
CA ALA A 50 104.76 -35.83 -70.03
C ALA A 50 103.27 -36.16 -70.31
N LYS A 51 103.00 -37.23 -71.07
CA LYS A 51 101.64 -37.74 -71.29
C LYS A 51 101.04 -38.40 -70.05
N ALA A 52 101.82 -39.18 -69.29
CA ALA A 52 101.37 -39.77 -68.03
C ALA A 52 101.05 -38.69 -66.98
N ASP A 53 101.87 -37.65 -66.89
CA ASP A 53 101.67 -36.53 -65.95
C ASP A 53 100.45 -35.67 -66.35
N ALA A 54 100.25 -35.41 -67.65
CA ALA A 54 99.05 -34.74 -68.17
C ALA A 54 97.77 -35.56 -67.95
N ALA A 55 97.85 -36.90 -68.06
CA ALA A 55 96.75 -37.80 -67.74
C ALA A 55 96.46 -37.81 -66.23
N GLN A 56 97.46 -37.70 -65.35
CA GLN A 56 97.25 -37.55 -63.90
C GLN A 56 96.50 -36.24 -63.59
N ALA A 57 96.94 -35.11 -64.13
CA ALA A 57 96.26 -33.83 -63.94
C ALA A 57 94.82 -33.83 -64.47
N THR A 58 94.55 -34.62 -65.52
CA THR A 58 93.19 -34.83 -66.06
C THR A 58 92.35 -35.72 -65.13
N LEU A 59 92.93 -36.78 -64.58
CA LEU A 59 92.31 -37.68 -63.60
C LEU A 59 91.97 -36.94 -62.28
N ASP A 60 92.90 -36.15 -61.74
CA ASP A 60 92.69 -35.36 -60.52
C ASP A 60 91.56 -34.33 -60.70
N LYS A 61 91.52 -33.66 -61.86
CA LYS A 61 90.44 -32.75 -62.23
C LYS A 61 89.10 -33.47 -62.38
N ALA A 62 89.08 -34.65 -62.99
CA ALA A 62 87.87 -35.45 -63.10
C ALA A 62 87.38 -35.96 -61.74
N GLN A 63 88.30 -36.30 -60.82
CA GLN A 63 87.99 -36.67 -59.44
C GLN A 63 87.39 -35.49 -58.65
N SER A 64 87.90 -34.27 -58.82
CA SER A 64 87.29 -33.06 -58.23
C SER A 64 85.87 -32.84 -58.76
N ASN A 65 85.70 -32.85 -60.08
CA ASN A 65 84.39 -32.70 -60.72
C ASN A 65 83.39 -33.78 -60.26
N LEU A 66 83.85 -35.02 -60.07
CA LEU A 66 83.06 -36.13 -59.55
C LEU A 66 82.61 -35.86 -58.11
N THR A 67 83.50 -35.39 -57.24
CA THR A 67 83.15 -35.03 -55.85
C THR A 67 82.19 -33.84 -55.79
N ASP A 68 82.37 -32.83 -56.63
CA ASP A 68 81.44 -31.70 -56.72
C ASP A 68 80.05 -32.15 -57.22
N ALA A 69 79.99 -33.03 -58.22
CA ALA A 69 78.73 -33.60 -58.70
C ALA A 69 78.06 -34.53 -57.66
N GLN A 70 78.84 -35.30 -56.88
CA GLN A 70 78.33 -36.10 -55.76
C GLN A 70 77.69 -35.22 -54.69
N ASN A 71 78.34 -34.11 -54.33
CA ASN A 71 77.82 -33.15 -53.35
C ASN A 71 76.56 -32.43 -53.87
N ALA A 72 76.58 -31.96 -55.12
CA ALA A 72 75.42 -31.32 -55.75
C ALA A 72 74.21 -32.26 -55.82
N ASN A 73 74.42 -33.52 -56.22
CA ASN A 73 73.35 -34.52 -56.24
C ASN A 73 72.85 -34.85 -54.83
N LYS A 74 73.73 -34.99 -53.82
CA LYS A 74 73.30 -35.22 -52.43
C LYS A 74 72.43 -34.07 -51.90
N GLN A 75 72.77 -32.82 -52.22
CA GLN A 75 71.97 -31.66 -51.84
C GLN A 75 70.62 -31.65 -52.58
N ALA A 76 70.60 -31.85 -53.90
CA ALA A 76 69.37 -31.85 -54.68
C ALA A 76 68.39 -32.96 -54.26
N GLN A 77 68.89 -34.15 -53.89
CA GLN A 77 68.05 -35.23 -53.34
C GLN A 77 67.49 -34.90 -51.95
N ALA A 78 68.22 -34.14 -51.12
CA ALA A 78 67.70 -33.66 -49.83
C ALA A 78 66.63 -32.57 -50.01
N ASP A 79 66.86 -31.62 -50.91
CA ASP A 79 65.88 -30.56 -51.24
C ASP A 79 64.63 -31.13 -51.92
N LYS A 80 64.78 -32.15 -52.77
CA LYS A 80 63.68 -32.96 -53.33
C LYS A 80 62.83 -33.56 -52.22
N ASN A 81 63.41 -34.33 -51.30
CA ASN A 81 62.64 -34.99 -50.23
C ASN A 81 61.91 -33.98 -49.34
N ASN A 82 62.57 -32.87 -48.98
CA ASN A 82 62.01 -31.75 -48.22
C ASN A 82 60.83 -31.08 -48.96
N ALA A 83 60.91 -30.95 -50.29
CA ALA A 83 59.81 -30.42 -51.11
C ALA A 83 58.66 -31.42 -51.26
N ASP A 84 58.95 -32.71 -51.45
CA ASP A 84 57.95 -33.78 -51.52
C ASP A 84 57.20 -33.96 -50.19
N GLU A 85 57.87 -33.84 -49.03
CA GLU A 85 57.26 -33.87 -47.70
C GLU A 85 56.34 -32.66 -47.48
N LYS A 86 56.80 -31.45 -47.81
CA LYS A 86 55.97 -30.22 -47.74
C LYS A 86 54.77 -30.28 -48.66
N ASN A 87 54.92 -30.88 -49.83
CA ASN A 87 53.81 -31.10 -50.76
C ASN A 87 52.82 -32.13 -50.20
N GLN A 88 53.28 -33.25 -49.64
CA GLN A 88 52.40 -34.22 -48.96
C GLN A 88 51.60 -33.57 -47.82
N GLN A 89 52.23 -32.74 -46.97
CA GLN A 89 51.53 -32.01 -45.93
C GLN A 89 50.49 -31.04 -46.51
N ALA A 90 50.85 -30.21 -47.49
CA ALA A 90 49.92 -29.25 -48.09
C ALA A 90 48.75 -29.92 -48.83
N GLN A 91 48.95 -31.11 -49.42
CA GLN A 91 47.86 -31.91 -50.00
C GLN A 91 46.95 -32.51 -48.93
N ALA A 92 47.49 -32.90 -47.77
CA ALA A 92 46.70 -33.35 -46.62
C ALA A 92 45.89 -32.18 -45.99
N ASP A 93 46.52 -31.02 -45.80
CA ASP A 93 45.87 -29.80 -45.32
C ASP A 93 44.75 -29.36 -46.27
N LYS A 94 44.97 -29.46 -47.59
CA LYS A 94 43.93 -29.25 -48.60
C LYS A 94 42.77 -30.23 -48.45
N GLN A 95 43.01 -31.53 -48.31
CA GLN A 95 41.94 -32.53 -48.13
C GLN A 95 41.15 -32.29 -46.84
N GLN A 96 41.83 -31.91 -45.75
CA GLN A 96 41.19 -31.54 -44.50
C GLN A 96 40.35 -30.26 -44.65
N ALA A 97 40.82 -29.27 -45.40
CA ALA A 97 40.06 -28.07 -45.73
C ALA A 97 38.84 -28.37 -46.64
N GLU A 98 38.98 -29.27 -47.63
CA GLU A 98 37.88 -29.73 -48.49
C GLU A 98 36.76 -30.37 -47.67
N GLN A 99 37.11 -31.28 -46.74
CA GLN A 99 36.11 -31.91 -45.87
C GLN A 99 35.51 -30.92 -44.86
N THR A 100 36.30 -29.97 -44.35
CA THR A 100 35.83 -28.93 -43.43
C THR A 100 34.83 -27.98 -44.12
N ALA A 101 35.14 -27.53 -45.34
CA ALA A 101 34.24 -26.70 -46.15
C ALA A 101 32.95 -27.44 -46.55
N ALA A 102 33.03 -28.72 -46.92
CA ALA A 102 31.85 -29.53 -47.25
C ALA A 102 30.92 -29.73 -46.02
N ASN A 103 31.49 -30.01 -44.86
CA ASN A 103 30.74 -30.12 -43.60
C ASN A 103 30.11 -28.77 -43.21
N ALA A 104 30.86 -27.67 -43.33
CA ALA A 104 30.36 -26.34 -43.02
C ALA A 104 29.26 -25.88 -43.98
N GLN A 105 29.37 -26.17 -45.29
CA GLN A 105 28.31 -25.90 -46.26
C GLN A 105 27.03 -26.67 -45.91
N THR A 106 27.15 -27.95 -45.57
CA THR A 106 26.00 -28.78 -45.15
C THR A 106 25.31 -28.19 -43.91
N ALA A 107 26.08 -27.65 -42.97
CA ALA A 107 25.54 -26.95 -41.79
C ALA A 107 24.90 -25.59 -42.15
N ALA A 108 25.45 -24.85 -43.11
CA ALA A 108 24.87 -23.59 -43.60
C ALA A 108 23.57 -23.81 -44.38
N ASP A 109 23.47 -24.85 -45.19
CA ASP A 109 22.25 -25.21 -45.91
C ASP A 109 21.12 -25.60 -44.93
N ALA A 110 21.45 -26.34 -43.87
CA ALA A 110 20.53 -26.61 -42.77
C ALA A 110 20.13 -25.33 -42.01
N ALA A 111 21.10 -24.46 -41.70
CA ALA A 111 20.87 -23.19 -41.02
C ALA A 111 20.00 -22.22 -41.85
N ALA A 112 20.13 -22.20 -43.17
CA ALA A 112 19.29 -21.38 -44.05
C ALA A 112 17.82 -21.80 -43.99
N ASN A 113 17.53 -23.10 -43.93
CA ASN A 113 16.17 -23.61 -43.73
C ASN A 113 15.62 -23.24 -42.35
N VAL A 114 16.43 -23.36 -41.29
CA VAL A 114 16.05 -22.94 -39.93
C VAL A 114 15.78 -21.43 -39.86
N LYS A 115 16.62 -20.60 -40.49
CA LYS A 115 16.40 -19.15 -40.61
C LYS A 115 15.10 -18.81 -41.31
N GLN A 116 14.76 -19.50 -42.40
CA GLN A 116 13.49 -19.28 -43.10
C GLN A 116 12.28 -19.61 -42.22
N GLN A 117 12.35 -20.67 -41.41
CA GLN A 117 11.30 -21.03 -40.46
C GLN A 117 11.19 -19.99 -39.32
N ALA A 118 12.31 -19.54 -38.78
CA ALA A 118 12.35 -18.52 -37.73
C ALA A 118 11.80 -17.16 -38.21
N VAL A 119 12.13 -16.72 -39.43
CA VAL A 119 11.54 -15.50 -40.04
C VAL A 119 10.02 -15.62 -40.19
N ALA A 120 9.51 -16.80 -40.57
CA ALA A 120 8.06 -17.03 -40.66
C ALA A 120 7.38 -17.02 -39.26
N GLN A 121 8.05 -17.54 -38.23
CA GLN A 121 7.58 -17.49 -36.84
C GLN A 121 7.58 -16.05 -36.28
N GLN A 122 8.62 -15.27 -36.58
CA GLN A 122 8.72 -13.86 -36.22
C GLN A 122 7.55 -13.04 -36.82
N GLN A 123 7.29 -13.20 -38.12
CA GLN A 123 6.18 -12.52 -38.80
C GLN A 123 4.80 -12.92 -38.27
N GLN A 124 4.62 -14.18 -37.88
CA GLN A 124 3.37 -14.63 -37.23
C GLN A 124 3.21 -14.00 -35.84
N ALA A 125 4.27 -13.98 -35.02
CA ALA A 125 4.24 -13.36 -33.70
C ALA A 125 4.02 -11.83 -33.77
N GLU A 126 4.58 -11.14 -34.77
CA GLU A 126 4.30 -9.72 -35.04
C GLU A 126 2.83 -9.47 -35.36
N ALA A 127 2.19 -10.35 -36.15
CA ALA A 127 0.76 -10.27 -36.46
C ALA A 127 -0.12 -10.59 -35.22
N ASP A 128 0.26 -11.58 -34.42
CA ASP A 128 -0.44 -11.94 -33.18
C ASP A 128 -0.32 -10.86 -32.11
N LYS A 129 0.85 -10.20 -32.00
CA LYS A 129 1.06 -8.98 -31.20
C LYS A 129 0.17 -7.84 -31.65
N THR A 130 0.19 -7.52 -32.95
CA THR A 130 -0.66 -6.44 -33.53
C THR A 130 -2.15 -6.68 -33.23
N THR A 131 -2.59 -7.95 -33.30
CA THR A 131 -3.95 -8.35 -32.95
C THR A 131 -4.22 -8.18 -31.45
N ALA A 132 -3.29 -8.60 -30.59
CA ALA A 132 -3.43 -8.46 -29.13
C ALA A 132 -3.39 -6.99 -28.66
N GLU A 133 -2.67 -6.11 -29.34
CA GLU A 133 -2.69 -4.66 -29.09
C GLU A 133 -4.04 -4.03 -29.46
N ALA A 134 -4.66 -4.45 -30.57
CA ALA A 134 -6.00 -4.03 -30.96
C ALA A 134 -7.08 -4.57 -29.99
N ASP A 135 -6.96 -5.83 -29.56
CA ASP A 135 -7.82 -6.43 -28.54
C ASP A 135 -7.68 -5.70 -27.20
N LYS A 136 -6.46 -5.39 -26.76
CA LYS A 136 -6.17 -4.63 -25.53
C LYS A 136 -6.83 -3.25 -25.58
N LYS A 137 -6.65 -2.50 -26.67
CA LYS A 137 -7.25 -1.17 -26.86
C LYS A 137 -8.78 -1.23 -26.81
N THR A 138 -9.38 -2.26 -27.41
CA THR A 138 -10.84 -2.49 -27.37
C THR A 138 -11.31 -2.77 -25.95
N ALA A 139 -10.61 -3.65 -25.22
CA ALA A 139 -10.90 -3.97 -23.82
C ALA A 139 -10.73 -2.76 -22.88
N GLN A 140 -9.78 -1.86 -23.15
CA GLN A 140 -9.63 -0.60 -22.39
C GLN A 140 -10.81 0.35 -22.64
N GLN A 141 -11.34 0.43 -23.86
CA GLN A 141 -12.56 1.20 -24.15
C GLN A 141 -13.81 0.59 -23.49
N GLU A 142 -13.90 -0.74 -23.43
CA GLU A 142 -14.95 -1.42 -22.64
C GLU A 142 -14.77 -1.18 -21.12
N GLN A 143 -13.53 -1.09 -20.63
CA GLN A 143 -13.20 -0.81 -19.22
C GLN A 143 -13.62 0.61 -18.81
N GLU A 144 -13.25 1.63 -19.60
CA GLU A 144 -13.68 3.02 -19.41
C GLU A 144 -15.20 3.15 -19.41
N ALA A 145 -15.86 2.51 -20.39
CA ALA A 145 -17.32 2.50 -20.47
C ALA A 145 -17.96 1.75 -19.28
N ALA A 146 -17.40 0.63 -18.83
CA ALA A 146 -17.92 -0.13 -17.70
C ALA A 146 -17.77 0.64 -16.37
N GLN A 147 -16.66 1.36 -16.18
CA GLN A 147 -16.44 2.24 -15.03
C GLN A 147 -17.48 3.38 -14.99
N ALA A 148 -17.70 4.08 -16.11
CA ALA A 148 -18.73 5.12 -16.19
C ALA A 148 -20.15 4.58 -15.94
N ASN A 149 -20.47 3.38 -16.44
CA ASN A 149 -21.74 2.71 -16.17
C ASN A 149 -21.89 2.33 -14.68
N LYS A 150 -20.80 1.91 -14.01
CA LYS A 150 -20.79 1.64 -12.56
C LYS A 150 -21.05 2.92 -11.76
N GLU A 151 -20.39 4.02 -12.10
CA GLU A 151 -20.59 5.33 -11.44
C GLU A 151 -22.03 5.83 -11.59
N GLN A 152 -22.63 5.70 -12.78
CA GLN A 152 -24.06 5.98 -12.97
C GLN A 152 -24.95 5.05 -12.12
N ALA A 153 -24.69 3.75 -12.13
CA ALA A 153 -25.49 2.79 -11.37
C ALA A 153 -25.40 2.99 -9.85
N GLN A 154 -24.23 3.43 -9.35
CA GLN A 154 -24.06 3.84 -7.94
C GLN A 154 -24.92 5.06 -7.64
N ALA A 155 -24.88 6.11 -8.47
CA ALA A 155 -25.71 7.30 -8.29
C ALA A 155 -27.23 7.01 -8.39
N GLU A 156 -27.64 6.03 -9.20
CA GLU A 156 -29.01 5.52 -9.22
C GLU A 156 -29.38 4.79 -7.91
N ALA A 157 -28.48 3.94 -7.37
CA ALA A 157 -28.68 3.21 -6.12
C ALA A 157 -28.73 4.15 -4.89
N ASP A 158 -27.83 5.12 -4.80
CA ASP A 158 -27.78 6.10 -3.71
C ASP A 158 -29.05 6.96 -3.68
N LYS A 159 -29.48 7.43 -4.86
CA LYS A 159 -30.72 8.19 -5.03
C LYS A 159 -31.97 7.36 -4.69
N ALA A 160 -31.98 6.07 -5.02
CA ALA A 160 -33.05 5.17 -4.61
C ALA A 160 -33.04 4.91 -3.09
N GLY A 161 -31.87 4.91 -2.45
CA GLY A 161 -31.75 4.88 -0.98
C GLY A 161 -32.41 6.09 -0.33
N GLN A 162 -32.03 7.29 -0.77
CA GLN A 162 -32.66 8.55 -0.32
C GLN A 162 -34.19 8.57 -0.56
N ALA A 163 -34.69 7.90 -1.60
CA ALA A 163 -36.12 7.76 -1.86
C ALA A 163 -36.82 6.81 -0.86
N VAL A 164 -36.14 5.74 -0.41
CA VAL A 164 -36.63 4.87 0.68
C VAL A 164 -36.71 5.65 2.00
N ASP A 165 -35.67 6.37 2.37
CA ASP A 165 -35.62 7.17 3.61
C ASP A 165 -36.71 8.27 3.60
N ALA A 166 -36.85 8.98 2.49
CA ALA A 166 -37.87 10.01 2.30
C ALA A 166 -39.30 9.45 2.22
N ALA A 167 -39.48 8.15 1.93
CA ALA A 167 -40.77 7.47 2.00
C ALA A 167 -41.06 6.96 3.42
N GLN A 168 -40.06 6.43 4.14
CA GLN A 168 -40.18 6.02 5.54
C GLN A 168 -40.60 7.20 6.42
N GLY A 169 -39.93 8.35 6.29
CA GLY A 169 -40.31 9.57 7.01
C GLY A 169 -41.71 10.11 6.70
N ARG A 170 -42.36 9.67 5.61
CA ARG A 170 -43.79 9.94 5.35
C ARG A 170 -44.69 8.97 6.10
N VAL A 171 -44.33 7.70 6.19
CA VAL A 171 -45.04 6.70 7.01
C VAL A 171 -45.02 7.12 8.47
N ASP A 172 -43.86 7.50 8.99
CA ASP A 172 -43.67 7.90 10.39
C ASP A 172 -44.46 9.17 10.73
N LYS A 173 -44.49 10.14 9.80
CA LYS A 173 -45.29 11.37 9.93
C LYS A 173 -46.80 11.09 9.87
N ALA A 174 -47.24 10.20 9.00
CA ALA A 174 -48.65 9.82 8.90
C ALA A 174 -49.12 9.03 10.12
N GLN A 175 -48.27 8.14 10.66
CA GLN A 175 -48.48 7.46 11.94
C GLN A 175 -48.63 8.49 13.07
N SER A 176 -47.70 9.43 13.19
CA SER A 176 -47.75 10.50 14.21
C SER A 176 -49.03 11.35 14.11
N ALA A 177 -49.54 11.59 12.91
CA ALA A 177 -50.80 12.30 12.68
C ALA A 177 -52.04 11.47 13.09
N ALA A 178 -52.00 10.15 12.91
CA ALA A 178 -53.05 9.24 13.35
C ALA A 178 -53.09 9.15 14.88
N ASP A 179 -51.93 8.98 15.54
CA ASP A 179 -51.83 8.92 17.00
C ASP A 179 -52.33 10.23 17.66
N ALA A 180 -51.99 11.38 17.09
CA ALA A 180 -52.52 12.68 17.52
C ALA A 180 -54.04 12.79 17.32
N ALA A 181 -54.59 12.26 16.22
CA ALA A 181 -56.03 12.25 15.97
C ALA A 181 -56.81 11.28 16.89
N ILE A 182 -56.19 10.17 17.31
CA ILE A 182 -56.71 9.28 18.36
C ILE A 182 -56.78 10.03 19.69
N ALA A 183 -55.69 10.67 20.11
CA ALA A 183 -55.66 11.42 21.38
C ALA A 183 -56.69 12.58 21.40
N ASP A 184 -56.81 13.34 20.31
CA ASP A 184 -57.83 14.39 20.18
C ASP A 184 -59.26 13.84 20.27
N LYS A 185 -59.52 12.65 19.68
CA LYS A 185 -60.82 11.97 19.74
C LYS A 185 -61.13 11.47 21.15
N GLU A 186 -60.18 10.82 21.82
CA GLU A 186 -60.35 10.34 23.20
C GLU A 186 -60.62 11.51 24.15
N LYS A 187 -59.90 12.63 23.98
CA LYS A 187 -60.17 13.86 24.72
C LYS A 187 -61.59 14.39 24.46
N ALA A 188 -62.02 14.49 23.20
CA ALA A 188 -63.37 14.95 22.87
C ALA A 188 -64.48 14.01 23.41
N GLU A 189 -64.21 12.70 23.49
CA GLU A 189 -65.12 11.72 24.13
C GLU A 189 -65.15 11.83 25.66
N ALA A 190 -64.08 12.29 26.30
CA ALA A 190 -64.06 12.64 27.72
C ALA A 190 -64.79 13.97 27.99
N ASP A 191 -64.49 15.01 27.21
CA ASP A 191 -65.13 16.33 27.31
C ASP A 191 -66.65 16.24 27.10
N GLN A 192 -67.11 15.40 26.14
CA GLN A 192 -68.54 15.14 25.93
C GLN A 192 -69.19 14.51 27.17
N LYS A 193 -68.57 13.47 27.75
CA LYS A 193 -69.09 12.80 28.96
C LYS A 193 -69.16 13.76 30.16
N GLN A 194 -68.15 14.61 30.33
CA GLN A 194 -68.16 15.61 31.39
C GLN A 194 -69.28 16.64 31.18
N ALA A 195 -69.44 17.17 29.96
CA ALA A 195 -70.50 18.12 29.66
C ALA A 195 -71.91 17.51 29.80
N GLU A 196 -72.09 16.22 29.46
CA GLU A 196 -73.34 15.48 29.68
C GLU A 196 -73.63 15.24 31.17
N SER A 197 -72.60 15.01 31.99
CA SER A 197 -72.70 14.92 33.46
C SER A 197 -73.01 16.27 34.13
N ASP A 198 -72.32 17.34 33.70
CA ASP A 198 -72.56 18.71 34.16
C ASP A 198 -74.01 19.12 33.88
N LYS A 199 -74.52 18.82 32.67
CA LYS A 199 -75.92 19.10 32.33
C LYS A 199 -76.90 18.37 33.25
N ALA A 200 -76.67 17.11 33.58
CA ALA A 200 -77.56 16.37 34.48
C ALA A 200 -77.65 17.03 35.87
N THR A 201 -76.54 17.56 36.39
CA THR A 201 -76.50 18.32 37.66
C THR A 201 -77.25 19.66 37.56
N VAL A 202 -77.11 20.37 36.44
CA VAL A 202 -77.81 21.63 36.19
C VAL A 202 -79.32 21.41 35.98
N ASP A 203 -79.72 20.37 35.24
CA ASP A 203 -81.13 20.01 35.03
C ASP A 203 -81.83 19.67 36.37
N GLN A 204 -81.13 18.99 37.28
CA GLN A 204 -81.61 18.80 38.66
C GLN A 204 -81.75 20.15 39.40
N THR A 205 -80.77 21.04 39.27
CA THR A 205 -80.79 22.37 39.90
C THR A 205 -81.97 23.23 39.40
N VAL A 206 -82.31 23.15 38.10
CA VAL A 206 -83.52 23.78 37.53
C VAL A 206 -84.78 23.19 38.16
N ALA A 207 -84.88 21.85 38.24
CA ALA A 207 -86.05 21.18 38.80
C ALA A 207 -86.24 21.45 40.31
N GLU A 208 -85.16 21.70 41.05
CA GLU A 208 -85.21 22.14 42.45
C GLU A 208 -85.64 23.61 42.57
N ALA A 209 -85.08 24.52 41.75
CA ALA A 209 -85.47 25.93 41.75
C ALA A 209 -86.95 26.16 41.35
N GLU A 210 -87.48 25.37 40.41
CA GLU A 210 -88.91 25.43 40.06
C GLU A 210 -89.83 24.89 41.17
N ARG A 211 -89.37 23.93 41.99
CA ARG A 211 -90.08 23.50 43.21
C ARG A 211 -90.03 24.56 44.31
N ASP A 212 -88.88 25.17 44.55
CA ASP A 212 -88.73 26.28 45.51
C ASP A 212 -89.70 27.42 45.18
N LYS A 213 -89.79 27.78 43.89
CA LYS A 213 -90.73 28.78 43.39
C LYS A 213 -92.18 28.36 43.60
N ALA A 214 -92.56 27.14 43.20
CA ALA A 214 -93.93 26.66 43.36
C ALA A 214 -94.38 26.61 44.84
N GLN A 215 -93.46 26.26 45.76
CA GLN A 215 -93.72 26.32 47.19
C GLN A 215 -93.87 27.76 47.68
N ALA A 216 -93.02 28.70 47.23
CA ALA A 216 -93.15 30.11 47.60
C ALA A 216 -94.44 30.76 47.06
N GLU A 217 -94.91 30.36 45.87
CA GLU A 217 -96.21 30.75 45.31
C GLU A 217 -97.39 30.18 46.12
N ALA A 218 -97.29 28.94 46.62
CA ALA A 218 -98.28 28.35 47.52
C ALA A 218 -98.30 29.03 48.90
N ASP A 219 -97.12 29.28 49.48
CA ASP A 219 -96.97 30.02 50.75
C ASP A 219 -97.60 31.41 50.64
N LYS A 220 -97.40 32.11 49.52
CA LYS A 220 -98.03 33.42 49.26
C LYS A 220 -99.55 33.32 49.15
N GLN A 221 -100.09 32.29 48.49
CA GLN A 221 -101.56 32.10 48.41
C GLN A 221 -102.17 31.85 49.79
N GLN A 222 -101.52 31.05 50.64
CA GLN A 222 -101.96 30.85 52.02
C GLN A 222 -101.87 32.15 52.84
N ALA A 223 -100.75 32.86 52.78
CA ALA A 223 -100.58 34.15 53.48
C ALA A 223 -101.60 35.21 53.03
N GLN A 224 -101.96 35.23 51.74
CA GLN A 224 -103.01 36.12 51.22
C GLN A 224 -104.40 35.71 51.72
N ALA A 225 -104.72 34.40 51.78
CA ALA A 225 -105.98 33.93 52.36
C ALA A 225 -106.10 34.28 53.85
N ASP A 226 -105.00 34.18 54.60
CA ASP A 226 -104.94 34.57 56.01
C ASP A 226 -105.06 36.09 56.20
N ALA A 227 -104.47 36.90 55.29
CA ALA A 227 -104.64 38.35 55.27
C ALA A 227 -106.08 38.78 54.92
N ASP A 228 -106.69 38.16 53.90
CA ASP A 228 -108.08 38.38 53.48
C ASP A 228 -109.08 37.97 54.58
N GLN A 229 -108.74 36.97 55.41
CA GLN A 229 -109.54 36.61 56.58
C GLN A 229 -109.32 37.59 57.73
N ALA A 230 -108.08 37.97 58.05
CA ALA A 230 -107.77 38.97 59.08
C ALA A 230 -108.43 40.33 58.76
N ALA A 231 -108.54 40.70 57.49
CA ALA A 231 -109.24 41.92 57.05
C ALA A 231 -110.76 41.86 57.33
N LYS A 232 -111.41 40.70 57.15
CA LYS A 232 -112.83 40.49 57.48
C LYS A 232 -113.05 40.49 58.99
N ASP A 233 -112.22 39.73 59.73
CA ASP A 233 -112.23 39.69 61.20
C ASP A 233 -112.11 41.11 61.78
N LYS A 234 -111.23 41.95 61.20
CA LYS A 234 -111.09 43.36 61.57
C LYS A 234 -112.35 44.18 61.22
N GLN A 235 -112.94 44.01 60.03
CA GLN A 235 -114.13 44.76 59.62
C GLN A 235 -115.34 44.49 60.54
N ASP A 236 -115.54 43.25 60.96
CA ASP A 236 -116.61 42.89 61.91
C ASP A 236 -116.28 43.34 63.35
N ALA A 237 -115.01 43.35 63.75
CA ALA A 237 -114.57 43.89 65.03
C ALA A 237 -114.75 45.42 65.11
N ASP A 238 -114.36 46.17 64.07
CA ASP A 238 -114.55 47.62 63.96
C ASP A 238 -116.04 47.99 64.06
N ARG A 239 -116.90 47.26 63.35
CA ARG A 239 -118.36 47.44 63.40
C ARG A 239 -118.92 47.18 64.80
N THR A 240 -118.47 46.10 65.44
CA THR A 240 -118.88 45.75 66.81
C THR A 240 -118.43 46.81 67.83
N ALA A 241 -117.25 47.41 67.64
CA ALA A 241 -116.75 48.48 68.50
C ALA A 241 -117.57 49.78 68.36
N ALA A 242 -117.97 50.14 67.14
CA ALA A 242 -118.78 51.34 66.87
C ALA A 242 -120.12 51.32 67.62
N ASP A 243 -120.85 50.20 67.57
CA ASP A 243 -122.15 50.06 68.25
C ASP A 243 -122.03 50.12 69.79
N LYS A 244 -120.89 49.70 70.37
CA LYS A 244 -120.65 49.75 71.83
C LYS A 244 -120.12 51.08 72.33
N LEU A 245 -119.42 51.84 71.51
CA LEU A 245 -118.98 53.21 71.83
C LEU A 245 -120.16 54.18 72.03
N ALA A 246 -121.28 53.97 71.32
CA ALA A 246 -122.48 54.79 71.48
C ALA A 246 -123.16 54.62 72.86
N ASP A 247 -123.25 53.39 73.35
CA ASP A 247 -123.86 53.06 74.65
C ASP A 247 -122.98 53.50 75.84
N LEU A 248 -121.66 53.30 75.72
CA LEU A 248 -120.68 53.76 76.71
C LEU A 248 -120.76 55.28 76.95
N LYS A 249 -121.01 56.08 75.91
CA LYS A 249 -120.99 57.55 76.02
C LYS A 249 -121.98 58.09 77.07
N VAL A 250 -123.12 57.44 77.28
CA VAL A 250 -124.13 57.87 78.28
C VAL A 250 -123.71 57.52 79.72
N LYS A 251 -122.82 56.54 79.90
CA LYS A 251 -122.29 56.11 81.20
C LYS A 251 -120.98 56.83 81.57
N LEU A 252 -120.19 57.21 80.57
CA LEU A 252 -118.86 57.80 80.75
C LEU A 252 -118.91 59.17 81.46
N ASP A 253 -119.93 59.99 81.20
CA ASP A 253 -120.09 61.31 81.83
C ASP A 253 -120.30 61.23 83.36
N ALA A 254 -120.62 60.05 83.91
CA ALA A 254 -120.65 59.78 85.36
C ALA A 254 -119.36 59.15 85.91
N GLU A 255 -118.53 58.50 85.07
CA GLU A 255 -117.26 57.88 85.49
C GLU A 255 -116.08 58.87 85.45
N ASN A 256 -116.10 59.83 84.52
CA ASN A 256 -114.98 60.73 84.21
C ASN A 256 -114.44 61.57 85.39
N THR A 257 -115.16 61.67 86.51
CA THR A 257 -114.66 62.31 87.76
C THR A 257 -113.82 61.37 88.62
N ALA A 258 -114.02 60.04 88.53
CA ALA A 258 -113.36 59.05 89.39
C ALA A 258 -112.16 58.34 88.74
N LYS A 259 -112.05 58.36 87.41
CA LYS A 259 -111.01 57.61 86.67
C LYS A 259 -109.63 58.29 86.63
N ALA A 260 -109.58 59.62 86.69
CA ALA A 260 -108.35 60.41 86.48
C ALA A 260 -107.19 60.09 87.45
N GLU A 261 -107.48 59.57 88.65
CA GLU A 261 -106.45 59.23 89.65
C GLU A 261 -105.88 57.80 89.54
N LYS A 262 -106.47 56.94 88.69
CA LYS A 262 -106.15 55.50 88.65
C LYS A 262 -105.16 55.14 87.53
N ASP A 263 -105.26 55.80 86.39
CA ASP A 263 -104.54 55.43 85.16
C ASP A 263 -103.01 55.64 85.19
N ALA A 264 -102.49 56.38 86.19
CA ALA A 264 -101.06 56.64 86.32
C ALA A 264 -100.21 55.42 86.74
N ALA A 265 -100.83 54.40 87.36
CA ALA A 265 -100.09 53.32 88.04
C ALA A 265 -99.83 52.08 87.17
N ASP A 266 -100.75 51.69 86.29
CA ASP A 266 -100.72 50.34 85.67
C ASP A 266 -99.71 50.18 84.51
N LYS A 267 -99.28 51.27 83.87
CA LYS A 267 -98.51 51.21 82.61
C LYS A 267 -97.06 50.67 82.74
N LYS A 268 -96.58 50.32 83.94
CA LYS A 268 -95.14 50.14 84.21
C LYS A 268 -94.68 48.69 84.39
N VAL A 269 -95.59 47.71 84.49
CA VAL A 269 -95.25 46.34 84.93
C VAL A 269 -94.97 45.34 83.79
N SER A 270 -95.62 45.48 82.63
CA SER A 270 -95.81 44.33 81.71
C SER A 270 -94.68 44.08 80.69
N ASP A 271 -93.74 45.01 80.52
CA ASP A 271 -92.97 45.11 79.26
C ASP A 271 -91.64 44.31 79.24
N LEU A 272 -91.34 43.42 80.22
CA LEU A 272 -89.94 43.07 80.57
C LEU A 272 -89.56 41.60 80.87
N GLU A 273 -90.46 40.61 80.85
CA GLU A 273 -90.31 39.39 81.68
C GLU A 273 -89.96 38.06 80.94
N LYS A 274 -89.00 37.99 79.98
CA LYS A 274 -88.63 36.71 79.28
C LYS A 274 -87.25 36.55 78.56
N GLU A 275 -86.73 35.30 78.59
CA GLU A 275 -85.84 34.53 77.64
C GLU A 275 -84.35 34.92 77.33
N ASP A 276 -83.56 33.92 76.89
CA ASP A 276 -82.09 33.73 77.02
C ASP A 276 -81.51 32.90 75.81
N GLY A 277 -80.19 32.90 75.54
CA GLY A 277 -79.63 32.05 74.46
C GLY A 277 -78.11 32.02 74.17
N GLY A 278 -77.60 30.80 73.94
CA GLY A 278 -76.79 30.49 72.73
C GLY A 278 -75.26 30.39 72.79
N LEU A 279 -74.59 30.75 73.89
CA LEU A 279 -73.13 31.03 73.87
C LEU A 279 -72.15 29.83 73.81
N ALA A 280 -72.61 28.57 73.83
CA ALA A 280 -71.72 27.41 73.97
C ALA A 280 -71.08 26.94 72.64
N ASP A 281 -71.87 26.80 71.58
CA ASP A 281 -71.43 26.10 70.35
C ASP A 281 -70.37 26.89 69.55
N LEU A 282 -70.39 28.22 69.68
CA LEU A 282 -69.41 29.13 69.07
C LEU A 282 -67.99 28.95 69.62
N ALA A 283 -67.83 28.44 70.86
CA ALA A 283 -66.51 28.20 71.44
C ALA A 283 -65.79 27.02 70.77
N ALA A 284 -66.52 25.92 70.52
CA ALA A 284 -65.94 24.70 69.95
C ALA A 284 -65.49 24.87 68.49
N GLN A 285 -66.16 25.73 67.73
CA GLN A 285 -65.83 26.02 66.33
C GLN A 285 -64.49 26.79 66.19
N LEU A 286 -64.14 27.63 67.17
CA LEU A 286 -62.91 28.41 67.17
C LEU A 286 -61.65 27.54 67.34
N ASP A 287 -61.65 26.61 68.28
CA ASP A 287 -60.47 25.76 68.50
C ASP A 287 -60.28 24.70 67.40
N ALA A 288 -61.36 24.22 66.77
CA ALA A 288 -61.27 23.38 65.58
C ALA A 288 -60.59 24.12 64.40
N ALA A 289 -60.91 25.41 64.21
CA ALA A 289 -60.29 26.24 63.18
C ALA A 289 -58.78 26.51 63.44
N ARG A 290 -58.32 26.47 64.70
CA ARG A 290 -56.89 26.59 65.03
C ARG A 290 -56.10 25.37 64.57
N GLN A 291 -56.57 24.17 64.90
CA GLN A 291 -55.88 22.92 64.54
C GLN A 291 -55.69 22.80 63.02
N ALA A 292 -56.73 23.10 62.23
CA ALA A 292 -56.65 23.09 60.77
C ALA A 292 -55.61 24.08 60.20
N ALA A 293 -55.45 25.26 60.81
CA ALA A 293 -54.48 26.26 60.38
C ALA A 293 -53.03 25.87 60.70
N ASP A 294 -52.79 25.21 61.83
CA ASP A 294 -51.47 24.68 62.21
C ASP A 294 -51.07 23.48 61.35
N GLU A 295 -51.99 22.53 61.10
CA GLU A 295 -51.75 21.36 60.25
C GLU A 295 -51.45 21.75 58.79
N ALA A 296 -52.22 22.67 58.21
CA ALA A 296 -51.97 23.17 56.86
C ALA A 296 -50.63 23.94 56.76
N SER A 297 -50.27 24.72 57.79
CA SER A 297 -48.97 25.42 57.85
C SER A 297 -47.79 24.45 57.94
N LYS A 298 -47.96 23.29 58.58
CA LYS A 298 -46.95 22.24 58.59
C LYS A 298 -46.82 21.56 57.22
N ALA A 299 -47.94 21.20 56.59
CA ALA A 299 -47.95 20.60 55.26
C ALA A 299 -47.25 21.48 54.21
N GLN A 300 -47.40 22.81 54.31
CA GLN A 300 -46.66 23.77 53.50
C GLN A 300 -45.14 23.66 53.68
N ALA A 301 -44.66 23.56 54.92
CA ALA A 301 -43.22 23.47 55.23
C ALA A 301 -42.60 22.11 54.82
N ASP A 302 -43.35 21.01 54.96
CA ASP A 302 -42.92 19.69 54.49
C ASP A 302 -42.83 19.65 52.94
N ALA A 303 -43.74 20.33 52.23
CA ALA A 303 -43.70 20.49 50.77
C ALA A 303 -42.55 21.41 50.29
N ASP A 304 -42.25 22.48 51.02
CA ASP A 304 -41.14 23.41 50.73
C ASP A 304 -39.80 22.67 50.76
N LYS A 305 -39.58 21.87 51.81
CA LYS A 305 -38.41 20.99 51.92
C LYS A 305 -38.34 19.95 50.80
N ALA A 306 -39.47 19.36 50.39
CA ALA A 306 -39.49 18.38 49.29
C ALA A 306 -39.11 19.01 47.94
N LYS A 307 -39.54 20.26 47.69
CA LYS A 307 -39.11 21.03 46.51
C LYS A 307 -37.62 21.36 46.57
N ASP A 308 -37.12 21.78 47.73
CA ASP A 308 -35.71 22.11 47.96
C ASP A 308 -34.78 20.87 47.79
N GLU A 309 -35.28 19.66 48.04
CA GLU A 309 -34.57 18.40 47.73
C GLU A 309 -34.66 18.03 46.24
N ALA A 310 -35.80 18.26 45.58
CA ALA A 310 -35.99 18.01 44.15
C ALA A 310 -35.17 18.94 43.24
N ASP A 311 -35.06 20.23 43.57
CA ASP A 311 -34.21 21.19 42.84
C ASP A 311 -32.73 20.74 42.86
N LYS A 312 -32.22 20.30 44.01
CA LYS A 312 -30.84 19.80 44.14
C LYS A 312 -30.62 18.52 43.33
N ALA A 313 -31.62 17.65 43.22
CA ALA A 313 -31.56 16.47 42.35
C ALA A 313 -31.51 16.86 40.86
N ARG A 314 -32.35 17.80 40.41
CA ARG A 314 -32.32 18.36 39.05
C ARG A 314 -30.95 18.94 38.73
N ASP A 315 -30.43 19.82 39.57
CA ASP A 315 -29.18 20.54 39.30
C ASP A 315 -27.98 19.59 39.26
N THR A 316 -27.98 18.55 40.10
CA THR A 316 -26.98 17.47 40.07
C THR A 316 -27.05 16.67 38.76
N ALA A 317 -28.24 16.23 38.34
CA ALA A 317 -28.42 15.46 37.11
C ALA A 317 -28.11 16.29 35.85
N SER A 318 -28.50 17.57 35.83
CA SER A 318 -28.22 18.49 34.71
C SER A 318 -26.71 18.78 34.56
N ALA A 319 -25.99 18.92 35.67
CA ALA A 319 -24.53 19.05 35.64
C ALA A 319 -23.84 17.76 35.16
N ASP A 320 -24.32 16.59 35.58
CA ASP A 320 -23.79 15.30 35.15
C ASP A 320 -24.06 15.02 33.66
N ALA A 321 -25.27 15.30 33.17
CA ALA A 321 -25.61 15.24 31.74
C ALA A 321 -24.71 16.16 30.90
N THR A 322 -24.48 17.40 31.36
CA THR A 322 -23.58 18.35 30.71
C THR A 322 -22.15 17.82 30.65
N ALA A 323 -21.63 17.26 31.74
CA ALA A 323 -20.29 16.69 31.80
C ALA A 323 -20.13 15.45 30.91
N LYS A 324 -21.15 14.58 30.88
CA LYS A 324 -21.16 13.39 30.02
C LYS A 324 -21.27 13.74 28.53
N ARG A 325 -22.05 14.76 28.15
CA ARG A 325 -22.09 15.22 26.75
C ARG A 325 -20.74 15.78 26.29
N GLN A 326 -20.09 16.61 27.11
CA GLN A 326 -18.71 17.07 26.81
C GLN A 326 -17.71 15.92 26.68
N ALA A 327 -17.88 14.83 27.45
CA ALA A 327 -17.07 13.63 27.31
C ALA A 327 -17.36 12.86 26.00
N ALA A 328 -18.63 12.80 25.58
CA ALA A 328 -19.04 12.22 24.30
C ALA A 328 -18.53 13.03 23.10
N ASP A 329 -18.70 14.35 23.11
CA ASP A 329 -18.19 15.28 22.09
C ASP A 329 -16.67 15.10 21.89
N LYS A 330 -15.93 14.99 22.99
CA LYS A 330 -14.47 14.77 22.98
C LYS A 330 -14.09 13.36 22.51
N ALA A 331 -14.89 12.34 22.84
CA ALA A 331 -14.66 10.98 22.38
C ALA A 331 -14.91 10.86 20.86
N GLN A 332 -15.96 11.50 20.33
CA GLN A 332 -16.21 11.52 18.90
C GLN A 332 -15.11 12.29 18.15
N GLN A 333 -14.65 13.45 18.64
CA GLN A 333 -13.49 14.16 18.05
C GLN A 333 -12.23 13.29 17.99
N ALA A 334 -12.00 12.40 18.96
CA ALA A 334 -10.90 11.45 18.93
C ALA A 334 -11.13 10.31 17.92
N ALA A 335 -12.37 9.82 17.78
CA ALA A 335 -12.75 8.85 16.77
C ALA A 335 -12.61 9.42 15.35
N ASP A 336 -13.09 10.64 15.10
CA ASP A 336 -12.99 11.36 13.83
C ASP A 336 -11.53 11.58 13.42
N ALA A 337 -10.68 11.99 14.37
CA ALA A 337 -9.24 12.15 14.16
C ALA A 337 -8.54 10.82 13.82
N LYS A 338 -8.93 9.70 14.46
CA LYS A 338 -8.46 8.36 14.09
C LYS A 338 -9.01 7.89 12.74
N LYS A 339 -10.25 8.23 12.41
CA LYS A 339 -10.88 7.93 11.12
C LYS A 339 -10.11 8.59 9.97
N ALA A 340 -9.71 9.85 10.10
CA ALA A 340 -8.91 10.54 9.08
C ALA A 340 -7.54 9.88 8.81
N VAL A 341 -6.94 9.23 9.83
CA VAL A 341 -5.74 8.39 9.63
C VAL A 341 -6.10 7.07 8.96
N ALA A 342 -7.15 6.37 9.41
CA ALA A 342 -7.61 5.11 8.83
C ALA A 342 -8.01 5.24 7.35
N ASP A 343 -8.78 6.27 7.01
CA ASP A 343 -9.24 6.60 5.64
C ASP A 343 -8.09 6.85 4.65
N SER A 344 -6.89 7.17 5.15
CA SER A 344 -5.69 7.39 4.33
C SER A 344 -4.62 6.30 4.48
N ALA A 345 -4.75 5.38 5.44
CA ALA A 345 -3.69 4.44 5.81
C ALA A 345 -3.24 3.54 4.66
N ASP A 346 -4.18 2.90 3.96
CA ASP A 346 -3.89 2.00 2.84
C ASP A 346 -3.19 2.73 1.68
N TYR A 347 -3.68 3.93 1.31
CA TYR A 347 -3.04 4.77 0.30
C TYR A 347 -1.61 5.15 0.73
N LYS A 348 -1.43 5.55 2.00
CA LYS A 348 -0.11 5.95 2.49
C LYS A 348 0.89 4.80 2.49
N LEU A 349 0.46 3.60 2.90
CA LEU A 349 1.28 2.39 2.81
C LEU A 349 1.60 2.04 1.35
N GLN A 350 0.63 2.18 0.43
CA GLN A 350 0.81 1.91 -1.01
C GLN A 350 1.79 2.88 -1.69
N GLN A 351 1.95 4.11 -1.21
CA GLN A 351 2.94 5.08 -1.75
C GLN A 351 4.36 4.89 -1.19
N GLY A 352 4.54 4.02 -0.19
CA GLY A 352 5.84 3.66 0.36
C GLY A 352 6.67 4.84 0.87
N ALA A 353 7.98 4.79 0.60
CA ALA A 353 8.97 5.73 1.12
C ALA A 353 8.64 7.19 0.77
N SER A 354 8.07 7.47 -0.41
CA SER A 354 7.69 8.83 -0.80
C SER A 354 6.72 9.47 0.20
N GLN A 355 5.66 8.76 0.59
CA GLN A 355 4.69 9.26 1.55
C GLN A 355 5.24 9.29 2.97
N TYR A 356 6.13 8.37 3.35
CA TYR A 356 6.88 8.46 4.61
C TYR A 356 7.70 9.77 4.69
N TYR A 357 8.45 10.12 3.63
CA TYR A 357 9.17 11.40 3.56
C TYR A 357 8.22 12.60 3.63
N LEU A 358 7.07 12.55 2.94
CA LEU A 358 6.06 13.61 2.96
C LEU A 358 5.45 13.79 4.37
N ASP A 359 5.07 12.69 5.04
CA ASP A 359 4.57 12.66 6.42
C ASP A 359 5.60 13.12 7.45
N ARG A 360 6.90 13.07 7.12
CA ARG A 360 8.01 13.56 7.94
C ARG A 360 8.48 14.97 7.55
N GLY A 361 7.91 15.56 6.50
CA GLY A 361 8.27 16.88 6.01
C GLY A 361 9.60 16.95 5.26
N ALA A 362 10.19 15.82 4.88
CA ALA A 362 11.43 15.73 4.12
C ALA A 362 11.19 16.02 2.62
N GLN A 363 10.92 17.28 2.31
CA GLN A 363 10.41 17.74 1.02
C GLN A 363 11.32 17.41 -0.17
N ARG A 364 12.66 17.41 0.00
CA ARG A 364 13.57 17.04 -1.09
C ARG A 364 13.61 15.54 -1.32
N ALA A 365 13.63 14.73 -0.25
CA ALA A 365 13.53 13.27 -0.34
C ALA A 365 12.21 12.82 -1.01
N TYR A 366 11.09 13.47 -0.67
CA TYR A 366 9.82 13.27 -1.38
C TYR A 366 9.92 13.60 -2.89
N ARG A 367 10.48 14.76 -3.25
CA ARG A 367 10.64 15.14 -4.67
C ARG A 367 11.59 14.23 -5.45
N ILE A 368 12.66 13.73 -4.84
CA ILE A 368 13.58 12.76 -5.48
C ILE A 368 12.84 11.49 -5.93
N LEU A 369 11.76 11.10 -5.23
CA LEU A 369 10.94 9.95 -5.65
C LEU A 369 9.72 10.32 -6.51
N THR A 370 9.44 11.61 -6.77
CA THR A 370 8.15 12.03 -7.38
C THR A 370 8.24 13.15 -8.43
N ASP A 371 9.36 13.84 -8.56
CA ASP A 371 9.52 15.04 -9.38
C ASP A 371 10.64 14.86 -10.44
N GLY A 372 10.24 14.82 -11.71
CA GLY A 372 11.15 14.64 -12.84
C GLY A 372 12.09 15.83 -13.10
N THR A 373 11.99 16.91 -12.32
CA THR A 373 12.96 18.01 -12.33
C THR A 373 14.09 17.82 -11.31
N GLU A 374 13.92 16.94 -10.32
CA GLU A 374 14.96 16.58 -9.34
C GLU A 374 15.65 15.25 -9.68
N THR A 375 14.97 14.36 -10.42
CA THR A 375 15.44 12.99 -10.72
C THR A 375 15.32 12.66 -12.20
N MET A 376 16.46 12.41 -12.85
CA MET A 376 16.56 12.13 -14.29
C MET A 376 15.93 10.80 -14.71
N TYR A 377 15.81 9.86 -13.77
CA TYR A 377 15.43 8.48 -14.02
C TYR A 377 14.12 8.07 -13.32
N LEU A 378 13.25 9.04 -13.04
CA LEU A 378 11.97 8.86 -12.32
C LEU A 378 11.09 7.74 -12.89
N GLN A 379 11.15 7.46 -14.20
CA GLN A 379 10.38 6.40 -14.84
C GLN A 379 10.70 4.98 -14.36
N TYR A 380 11.84 4.77 -13.69
CA TYR A 380 12.22 3.49 -13.09
C TYR A 380 11.74 3.33 -11.64
N ILE A 381 11.21 4.40 -11.01
CA ILE A 381 10.78 4.40 -9.62
C ILE A 381 9.29 4.05 -9.57
N HIS A 382 8.93 3.01 -8.82
CA HIS A 382 7.57 2.50 -8.68
C HIS A 382 7.12 2.63 -7.22
N ASN A 383 6.84 3.86 -6.80
CA ASN A 383 6.57 4.26 -5.41
C ASN A 383 5.67 3.28 -4.64
N GLY A 384 6.28 2.56 -3.71
CA GLY A 384 5.63 1.60 -2.81
C GLY A 384 5.27 0.24 -3.42
N ASP A 385 5.63 -0.04 -4.68
CA ASP A 385 5.62 -1.41 -5.20
C ASP A 385 6.47 -2.30 -4.29
N LYS A 386 5.97 -3.51 -3.99
CA LYS A 386 6.55 -4.37 -2.96
C LYS A 386 8.02 -4.72 -3.23
N ALA A 387 8.42 -4.81 -4.49
CA ALA A 387 9.75 -5.19 -4.93
C ALA A 387 10.61 -4.01 -5.40
N ASP A 388 10.11 -2.78 -5.39
CA ASP A 388 10.87 -1.55 -5.65
C ASP A 388 11.65 -1.08 -4.39
N ALA A 389 12.73 -0.30 -4.52
CA ALA A 389 13.51 0.13 -3.34
C ALA A 389 12.76 1.15 -2.46
N THR A 390 11.69 1.76 -2.98
CA THR A 390 10.78 2.62 -2.21
C THR A 390 9.75 1.84 -1.38
N SER A 391 9.66 0.51 -1.50
CA SER A 391 8.83 -0.30 -0.60
C SER A 391 9.34 -0.22 0.84
N ILE A 392 8.43 -0.13 1.82
CA ILE A 392 8.82 0.06 3.23
C ILE A 392 9.59 -1.16 3.77
N ASP A 393 9.21 -2.37 3.33
CA ASP A 393 9.91 -3.60 3.71
C ASP A 393 11.35 -3.61 3.13
N ASN A 394 11.52 -3.11 1.90
CA ASN A 394 12.84 -2.95 1.28
C ASN A 394 13.66 -1.82 1.91
N MET A 395 13.02 -0.73 2.32
CA MET A 395 13.67 0.36 3.07
C MET A 395 14.15 -0.11 4.45
N LEU A 396 13.35 -0.92 5.16
CA LEU A 396 13.74 -1.58 6.40
C LEU A 396 14.90 -2.59 6.19
N ARG A 397 14.88 -3.35 5.09
CA ARG A 397 15.99 -4.23 4.69
C ARG A 397 17.26 -3.45 4.37
N ALA A 398 17.17 -2.32 3.67
CA ALA A 398 18.29 -1.44 3.37
C ALA A 398 18.93 -0.85 4.64
N LEU A 399 18.12 -0.47 5.63
CA LEU A 399 18.61 -0.04 6.95
C LEU A 399 19.40 -1.14 7.68
N GLN A 400 19.07 -2.43 7.52
CA GLN A 400 19.90 -3.52 8.06
C GLN A 400 21.27 -3.61 7.38
N TYR A 401 21.37 -3.35 6.07
CA TYR A 401 22.67 -3.29 5.39
C TYR A 401 23.49 -2.05 5.80
N ILE A 402 22.87 -0.92 6.14
CA ILE A 402 23.60 0.19 6.78
C ILE A 402 24.09 -0.23 8.17
N LYS A 403 23.32 -1.02 8.92
CA LYS A 403 23.76 -1.57 10.22
C LYS A 403 24.94 -2.53 10.08
N GLU A 404 24.95 -3.40 9.06
CA GLU A 404 26.11 -4.23 8.71
C GLU A 404 27.34 -3.37 8.36
N CYS A 405 27.15 -2.34 7.53
CA CYS A 405 28.18 -1.36 7.18
C CYS A 405 28.79 -0.67 8.42
N ASN A 406 27.95 -0.36 9.42
CA ASN A 406 28.38 0.25 10.68
C ASN A 406 29.16 -0.70 11.58
N GLU A 407 28.75 -1.97 11.72
CA GLU A 407 29.56 -2.97 12.45
C GLU A 407 30.90 -3.27 11.74
N ILE A 408 30.93 -3.27 10.39
CA ILE A 408 32.16 -3.34 9.60
C ILE A 408 33.08 -2.15 9.90
N ARG A 409 32.57 -0.92 9.81
CA ARG A 409 33.34 0.32 10.08
C ARG A 409 33.87 0.38 11.51
N LYS A 410 33.05 -0.01 12.47
CA LYS A 410 33.38 -0.15 13.90
C LYS A 410 34.49 -1.19 14.13
N GLY A 411 34.50 -2.29 13.37
CA GLY A 411 35.61 -3.24 13.31
C GLY A 411 36.93 -2.63 12.80
N GLU A 412 36.85 -1.71 11.85
CA GLU A 412 38.00 -0.92 11.35
C GLU A 412 38.36 0.28 12.26
N GLY A 413 37.64 0.51 13.37
CA GLY A 413 37.85 1.63 14.28
C GLY A 413 37.33 2.99 13.77
N LEU A 414 36.44 2.97 12.77
CA LEU A 414 35.81 4.15 12.17
C LEU A 414 34.48 4.49 12.85
N PRO A 415 34.03 5.76 12.78
CA PRO A 415 32.71 6.15 13.28
C PRO A 415 31.58 5.53 12.43
N GLU A 416 30.49 5.19 13.10
CA GLU A 416 29.24 4.75 12.48
C GLU A 416 28.67 5.84 11.55
N LEU A 417 28.05 5.43 10.45
CA LEU A 417 27.34 6.29 9.51
C LEU A 417 25.94 6.61 10.04
N GLN A 418 25.53 7.87 9.88
CA GLN A 418 24.17 8.32 10.09
C GLN A 418 23.33 8.18 8.81
N VAL A 419 22.03 7.99 8.96
CA VAL A 419 21.07 7.91 7.85
C VAL A 419 20.41 9.27 7.65
N SER A 420 20.30 9.72 6.41
CA SER A 420 19.55 10.92 6.03
C SER A 420 18.42 10.60 5.07
N ASP A 421 17.28 11.28 5.18
CA ASP A 421 16.16 11.13 4.25
C ASP A 421 16.60 11.34 2.79
N GLU A 422 17.41 12.37 2.54
CA GLU A 422 17.83 12.76 1.20
C GLU A 422 18.79 11.74 0.56
N MET A 423 19.81 11.24 1.28
CA MET A 423 20.65 10.16 0.75
C MET A 423 19.88 8.84 0.60
N MET A 424 18.89 8.53 1.46
CA MET A 424 18.06 7.34 1.32
C MET A 424 17.22 7.41 0.03
N ALA A 425 16.53 8.53 -0.22
CA ALA A 425 15.76 8.73 -1.45
C ALA A 425 16.64 8.68 -2.70
N ILE A 426 17.84 9.26 -2.65
CA ILE A 426 18.86 9.18 -3.70
C ILE A 426 19.26 7.72 -3.95
N ALA A 427 19.62 6.97 -2.91
CA ALA A 427 20.05 5.58 -3.04
C ALA A 427 18.92 4.67 -3.53
N GLN A 428 17.67 4.94 -3.17
CA GLN A 428 16.49 4.26 -3.72
C GLN A 428 16.37 4.53 -5.23
N ALA A 429 16.31 5.81 -5.63
CA ALA A 429 16.22 6.23 -7.04
C ALA A 429 17.36 5.70 -7.93
N ASP A 430 18.59 5.65 -7.39
CA ASP A 430 19.77 5.10 -8.08
C ASP A 430 19.73 3.56 -8.15
N THR A 431 19.21 2.88 -7.12
CA THR A 431 19.04 1.41 -7.10
C THR A 431 17.96 0.94 -8.08
N ASP A 432 16.82 1.63 -8.15
CA ASP A 432 15.73 1.22 -9.04
C ASP A 432 16.06 1.49 -10.51
N PHE A 433 16.83 2.54 -10.84
CA PHE A 433 17.48 2.67 -12.14
C PHE A 433 18.44 1.49 -12.42
N ALA A 434 19.23 1.08 -11.43
CA ALA A 434 20.21 0.01 -11.55
C ALA A 434 19.59 -1.39 -11.73
N ASN A 435 18.27 -1.57 -11.52
CA ASN A 435 17.56 -2.81 -11.88
C ASN A 435 17.69 -3.16 -13.37
N GLU A 436 17.69 -2.14 -14.23
CA GLU A 436 17.83 -2.27 -15.69
C GLU A 436 19.21 -1.86 -16.22
N ASN A 437 20.06 -1.24 -15.39
CA ASN A 437 21.29 -0.59 -15.82
C ASN A 437 22.49 -1.00 -14.96
N THR A 438 23.42 -1.79 -15.51
CA THR A 438 24.60 -2.29 -14.80
C THR A 438 25.77 -1.28 -14.73
N TYR A 439 25.45 -0.01 -14.45
CA TYR A 439 26.41 1.09 -14.33
C TYR A 439 25.86 2.21 -13.44
N HIS A 440 26.77 2.99 -12.84
CA HIS A 440 26.43 4.11 -11.96
C HIS A 440 25.56 5.17 -12.67
N PRO A 441 24.36 5.52 -12.16
CA PRO A 441 23.47 6.52 -12.75
C PRO A 441 24.07 7.92 -12.80
N ARG A 442 24.74 8.34 -11.72
CA ARG A 442 25.39 9.66 -11.58
C ARG A 442 24.45 10.86 -11.78
N GLN A 443 23.15 10.69 -11.56
CA GLN A 443 22.15 11.76 -11.68
C GLN A 443 22.21 12.76 -10.51
N PHE A 444 22.70 12.33 -9.34
CA PHE A 444 22.85 13.17 -8.15
C PHE A 444 24.32 13.48 -7.82
N TYR A 445 24.53 14.55 -7.04
CA TYR A 445 25.85 14.91 -6.51
C TYR A 445 26.08 14.25 -5.13
N VAL A 446 26.62 13.03 -5.15
CA VAL A 446 27.11 12.31 -3.96
C VAL A 446 28.62 12.17 -3.99
N TYR A 447 29.26 12.07 -2.83
CA TYR A 447 30.72 11.94 -2.72
C TYR A 447 31.20 10.59 -3.24
N SER A 448 30.45 9.51 -2.97
CA SER A 448 30.66 8.20 -3.59
C SER A 448 29.41 7.30 -3.53
N GLU A 449 29.44 6.23 -4.33
CA GLU A 449 28.36 5.26 -4.52
C GLU A 449 28.95 3.85 -4.67
N ASN A 450 28.29 2.83 -4.12
CA ASN A 450 28.51 1.42 -4.39
C ASN A 450 27.26 0.81 -5.03
N LEU A 451 27.44 -0.10 -6.00
CA LEU A 451 26.35 -0.88 -6.61
C LEU A 451 26.64 -2.40 -6.56
N ALA A 452 25.59 -3.20 -6.39
CA ALA A 452 25.66 -4.67 -6.37
C ALA A 452 24.39 -5.30 -6.97
N TRP A 453 24.56 -6.46 -7.60
CA TRP A 453 23.49 -7.24 -8.22
C TRP A 453 23.63 -8.73 -7.86
N GLY A 454 22.51 -9.44 -7.72
CA GLY A 454 22.48 -10.90 -7.53
C GLY A 454 22.97 -11.38 -6.17
N PHE A 455 23.01 -10.50 -5.17
CA PHE A 455 23.23 -10.86 -3.77
C PHE A 455 21.99 -11.53 -3.17
N THR A 456 22.15 -12.16 -2.00
CA THR A 456 21.05 -12.73 -1.20
C THR A 456 21.25 -12.36 0.27
N GLU A 457 20.25 -12.60 1.12
CA GLU A 457 20.37 -12.31 2.55
C GLU A 457 21.49 -13.16 3.22
N ASP A 458 21.70 -14.40 2.77
CA ASP A 458 22.86 -15.24 3.16
C ASP A 458 24.20 -14.82 2.52
N ASN A 459 24.18 -13.90 1.56
CA ASN A 459 25.35 -13.49 0.78
C ASN A 459 25.32 -11.99 0.48
N SER A 460 25.41 -11.20 1.56
CA SER A 460 25.39 -9.73 1.59
C SER A 460 26.31 -9.05 0.55
N PRO A 461 25.94 -7.86 0.01
CA PRO A 461 26.80 -7.04 -0.84
C PRO A 461 28.20 -6.80 -0.27
N PHE A 462 28.34 -6.72 1.06
CA PHE A 462 29.63 -6.50 1.72
C PHE A 462 30.63 -7.64 1.54
N ARG A 463 30.18 -8.86 1.22
CA ARG A 463 31.06 -9.97 0.81
C ARG A 463 31.70 -9.75 -0.57
N GLY A 464 31.15 -8.84 -1.35
CA GLY A 464 31.78 -8.23 -2.52
C GLY A 464 32.60 -7.01 -2.11
N TRP A 465 31.88 -5.95 -1.73
CA TRP A 465 32.41 -4.60 -1.54
C TRP A 465 33.48 -4.45 -0.45
N TYR A 466 33.45 -5.28 0.61
CA TYR A 466 34.39 -5.21 1.72
C TYR A 466 35.35 -6.41 1.72
N ASP A 467 34.86 -7.64 1.92
CA ASP A 467 35.74 -8.81 2.17
C ASP A 467 36.78 -9.04 1.06
N LYS A 468 36.33 -9.08 -0.21
CA LYS A 468 37.19 -9.37 -1.36
C LYS A 468 38.08 -8.18 -1.72
N GLU A 469 37.51 -6.98 -1.72
CA GLU A 469 38.20 -5.76 -2.09
C GLU A 469 39.25 -5.36 -1.06
N LYS A 470 38.97 -5.53 0.23
CA LYS A 470 39.97 -5.37 1.31
C LYS A 470 41.14 -6.33 1.14
N ALA A 471 40.88 -7.60 0.82
CA ALA A 471 41.95 -8.58 0.60
C ALA A 471 42.87 -8.20 -0.57
N ILE A 472 42.31 -7.63 -1.65
CA ILE A 472 43.06 -7.07 -2.79
C ILE A 472 43.85 -5.83 -2.37
N TYR A 473 43.22 -4.88 -1.65
CA TYR A 473 43.88 -3.65 -1.19
C TYR A 473 45.04 -3.95 -0.24
N GLU A 474 44.84 -4.82 0.75
CA GLU A 474 45.90 -5.22 1.67
C GLU A 474 47.04 -5.94 0.95
N GLN A 475 46.76 -6.80 -0.04
CA GLN A 475 47.82 -7.44 -0.83
C GLN A 475 48.65 -6.40 -1.58
N ALA A 476 48.01 -5.43 -2.24
CA ALA A 476 48.70 -4.33 -2.90
C ALA A 476 49.52 -3.47 -1.91
N VAL A 477 49.03 -3.23 -0.69
CA VAL A 477 49.76 -2.53 0.38
C VAL A 477 50.94 -3.35 0.93
N ARG A 478 50.84 -4.68 0.97
CA ARG A 478 51.98 -5.57 1.34
C ARG A 478 53.07 -5.55 0.26
N GLU A 479 52.68 -5.51 -1.01
CA GLU A 479 53.60 -5.43 -2.16
C GLU A 479 54.21 -4.03 -2.33
N ASN A 480 53.45 -2.98 -2.04
CA ASN A 480 53.87 -1.58 -2.12
C ASN A 480 53.28 -0.73 -0.97
N PRO A 481 54.01 -0.61 0.16
CA PRO A 481 53.53 0.09 1.36
C PRO A 481 53.15 1.57 1.17
N GLU A 482 53.64 2.24 0.12
CA GLU A 482 53.28 3.64 -0.16
C GLU A 482 51.82 3.81 -0.60
N ILE A 483 51.18 2.74 -1.10
CA ILE A 483 49.74 2.73 -1.45
C ILE A 483 48.86 3.12 -0.24
N LYS A 484 49.28 2.78 0.99
CA LYS A 484 48.56 3.13 2.23
C LYS A 484 48.54 4.64 2.54
N LYS A 485 49.36 5.44 1.84
CA LYS A 485 49.42 6.92 2.01
C LYS A 485 48.64 7.68 0.94
N LEU A 486 48.12 6.99 -0.08
CA LEU A 486 47.41 7.62 -1.18
C LEU A 486 45.95 7.89 -0.82
N SER A 487 45.45 9.08 -1.14
CA SER A 487 44.00 9.33 -1.16
C SER A 487 43.34 8.54 -2.31
N PRO A 488 42.03 8.27 -2.27
CA PRO A 488 41.33 7.57 -3.35
C PRO A 488 41.56 8.19 -4.74
N LEU A 489 41.61 9.52 -4.84
CA LEU A 489 41.93 10.24 -6.08
C LEU A 489 43.39 10.03 -6.54
N ALA A 490 44.34 10.02 -5.61
CA ALA A 490 45.75 9.73 -5.93
C ALA A 490 45.93 8.27 -6.36
N LEU A 491 45.22 7.34 -5.72
CA LEU A 491 45.18 5.93 -6.09
C LEU A 491 44.54 5.72 -7.48
N GLN A 492 43.43 6.40 -7.78
CA GLN A 492 42.80 6.39 -9.10
C GLN A 492 43.75 6.89 -10.20
N THR A 493 44.58 7.89 -9.88
CA THR A 493 45.51 8.49 -10.85
C THR A 493 46.77 7.64 -11.06
N GLN A 494 47.33 7.07 -9.99
CA GLN A 494 48.61 6.34 -10.02
C GLN A 494 48.44 4.83 -10.25
N TYR A 495 47.35 4.25 -9.77
CA TYR A 495 47.03 2.82 -9.82
C TYR A 495 45.58 2.59 -10.30
N PRO A 496 45.18 3.07 -11.50
CA PRO A 496 43.80 3.07 -11.98
C PRO A 496 43.15 1.67 -12.03
N THR A 497 43.93 0.62 -12.31
CA THR A 497 43.43 -0.77 -12.29
C THR A 497 43.08 -1.21 -10.87
N LEU A 498 43.98 -0.98 -9.90
CA LEU A 498 43.76 -1.30 -8.50
C LEU A 498 42.55 -0.54 -7.95
N TYR A 499 42.45 0.77 -8.22
CA TYR A 499 41.30 1.58 -7.80
C TYR A 499 39.96 0.99 -8.26
N ARG A 500 39.88 0.46 -9.49
CA ARG A 500 38.68 -0.23 -10.02
C ARG A 500 38.41 -1.59 -9.36
N GLN A 501 39.36 -2.15 -8.61
CA GLN A 501 39.24 -3.43 -7.90
C GLN A 501 39.06 -3.26 -6.39
N VAL A 502 39.13 -2.03 -5.85
CA VAL A 502 39.01 -1.74 -4.41
C VAL A 502 38.13 -0.53 -4.08
N GLY A 503 37.40 -0.02 -5.08
CA GLY A 503 36.66 1.24 -4.97
C GLY A 503 35.53 1.20 -3.95
N HIS A 504 34.81 0.08 -3.86
CA HIS A 504 33.71 -0.04 -2.91
C HIS A 504 34.23 -0.18 -1.47
N TYR A 505 35.35 -0.88 -1.28
CA TYR A 505 36.04 -0.94 0.01
C TYR A 505 36.46 0.47 0.47
N LEU A 506 37.09 1.25 -0.41
CA LEU A 506 37.53 2.62 -0.10
C LEU A 506 36.38 3.59 0.18
N ASN A 507 35.19 3.33 -0.34
CA ASN A 507 33.99 4.09 0.02
C ASN A 507 33.51 3.73 1.43
N ILE A 508 33.49 2.44 1.79
CA ILE A 508 33.07 1.94 3.11
C ILE A 508 34.03 2.40 4.22
N VAL A 509 35.35 2.29 4.01
CA VAL A 509 36.35 2.77 4.98
C VAL A 509 36.70 4.26 4.81
N GLY A 510 35.94 4.97 3.98
CA GLY A 510 36.14 6.39 3.71
C GLY A 510 35.75 7.31 4.89
N GLY A 511 36.26 8.54 4.87
CA GLY A 511 35.95 9.60 5.85
C GLY A 511 34.54 10.19 5.72
N THR A 512 33.58 9.42 5.22
CA THR A 512 32.16 9.76 5.12
C THR A 512 31.45 9.51 6.46
N THR A 513 30.33 10.20 6.68
CA THR A 513 29.58 10.23 7.96
C THR A 513 28.08 10.10 7.77
N VAL A 514 27.55 10.39 6.58
CA VAL A 514 26.13 10.26 6.23
C VAL A 514 26.00 9.32 5.02
N THR A 515 24.96 8.49 5.01
CA THR A 515 24.71 7.50 3.96
C THR A 515 23.21 7.31 3.72
N GLY A 516 22.89 6.74 2.56
CA GLY A 516 21.60 6.14 2.26
C GLY A 516 21.81 4.84 1.48
N PHE A 517 20.81 3.97 1.52
CA PHE A 517 20.88 2.63 0.93
C PHE A 517 19.54 2.30 0.28
N GLY A 518 19.56 1.82 -0.96
CA GLY A 518 18.42 1.22 -1.66
C GLY A 518 18.61 -0.29 -1.81
N VAL A 519 17.53 -1.05 -1.62
CA VAL A 519 17.48 -2.49 -1.94
C VAL A 519 16.24 -2.71 -2.80
N SER A 520 16.43 -3.11 -4.04
CA SER A 520 15.33 -3.43 -4.95
C SER A 520 15.34 -4.93 -5.25
N GLN A 521 14.16 -5.50 -5.45
CA GLN A 521 13.89 -6.90 -5.81
C GLN A 521 13.25 -7.02 -7.21
N ASN A 522 13.20 -5.90 -7.97
CA ASN A 522 12.68 -5.79 -9.33
C ASN A 522 13.79 -5.86 -10.41
N GLY A 523 14.95 -6.46 -10.10
CA GLY A 523 16.12 -6.46 -10.98
C GLY A 523 15.95 -7.35 -12.23
N LYS A 524 16.12 -6.74 -13.42
CA LYS A 524 15.87 -7.34 -14.73
C LYS A 524 16.85 -8.46 -15.12
N TYR A 525 18.11 -8.30 -14.70
CA TYR A 525 19.19 -9.25 -14.99
C TYR A 525 19.53 -10.15 -13.79
N TYR A 526 19.20 -9.70 -12.58
CA TYR A 526 19.51 -10.36 -11.31
C TYR A 526 18.39 -10.01 -10.32
N PRO A 527 17.83 -10.96 -9.54
CA PRO A 527 16.63 -10.69 -8.74
C PRO A 527 16.75 -9.53 -7.74
N ASN A 528 17.91 -9.36 -7.09
CA ASN A 528 18.15 -8.28 -6.14
C ASN A 528 19.20 -7.29 -6.66
N THR A 529 18.93 -6.00 -6.50
CA THR A 529 19.83 -4.86 -6.77
C THR A 529 20.01 -4.06 -5.49
N ALA A 530 21.23 -3.59 -5.22
CA ALA A 530 21.54 -2.78 -4.05
C ALA A 530 22.45 -1.61 -4.42
N GLY A 531 22.13 -0.43 -3.89
CA GLY A 531 22.95 0.77 -3.99
C GLY A 531 23.17 1.40 -2.63
N GLN A 532 24.41 1.82 -2.34
CA GLN A 532 24.73 2.61 -1.15
C GLN A 532 25.44 3.90 -1.56
N THR A 533 24.89 5.05 -1.18
CA THR A 533 25.52 6.37 -1.39
C THR A 533 26.09 6.92 -0.09
N PHE A 534 27.15 7.72 -0.20
CA PHE A 534 27.88 8.25 0.94
C PHE A 534 28.20 9.74 0.76
N ASN A 535 28.20 10.48 1.87
CA ASN A 535 28.61 11.87 1.95
C ASN A 535 29.38 12.17 3.26
N PRO A 536 30.26 13.20 3.29
CA PRO A 536 30.99 13.63 4.50
C PRO A 536 30.14 14.42 5.51
N GLY A 537 28.85 14.59 5.22
CA GLY A 537 27.87 15.39 5.94
C GLY A 537 26.72 15.72 4.97
N ASP A 538 25.56 16.09 5.48
CA ASP A 538 24.40 16.45 4.67
C ASP A 538 23.66 17.67 5.26
N SER A 539 22.80 18.31 4.47
CA SER A 539 22.10 19.54 4.82
C SER A 539 20.72 19.27 5.40
N THR A 540 20.40 19.80 6.58
CA THR A 540 19.06 19.70 7.20
C THR A 540 18.04 20.70 6.62
N THR A 541 18.31 21.25 5.43
CA THR A 541 17.36 22.08 4.66
C THR A 541 16.22 21.24 4.11
N ASN A 542 15.11 21.88 3.72
CA ASN A 542 13.94 21.21 3.11
C ASN A 542 13.34 20.08 3.99
N GLY A 543 13.60 20.09 5.31
CA GLY A 543 13.14 19.08 6.25
C GLY A 543 13.89 17.75 6.21
N ASN A 544 15.02 17.65 5.50
CA ASN A 544 15.89 16.47 5.55
C ASN A 544 16.39 16.21 6.98
N ARG A 545 16.10 15.05 7.54
CA ARG A 545 16.52 14.64 8.89
C ARG A 545 17.79 13.79 8.78
N ILE A 546 18.66 13.88 9.78
CA ILE A 546 19.86 13.04 9.89
C ILE A 546 19.79 12.34 11.26
N MET A 547 19.76 11.01 11.26
CA MET A 547 19.43 10.17 12.41
C MET A 547 20.43 9.01 12.56
N THR A 548 20.48 8.33 13.71
CA THR A 548 21.18 7.04 13.77
C THR A 548 20.37 5.98 13.02
N VAL A 549 21.00 4.87 12.62
CA VAL A 549 20.31 3.77 11.94
C VAL A 549 19.16 3.22 12.79
N ASP A 550 19.37 3.08 14.10
CA ASP A 550 18.37 2.52 15.01
C ASP A 550 17.23 3.51 15.31
N ASP A 551 17.50 4.82 15.42
CA ASP A 551 16.44 5.83 15.50
C ASP A 551 15.58 5.83 14.23
N TYR A 552 16.22 5.67 13.06
CA TYR A 552 15.53 5.66 11.76
C TYR A 552 14.66 4.41 11.60
N ILE A 553 15.19 3.22 11.95
CA ILE A 553 14.40 1.97 11.99
C ILE A 553 13.20 2.13 12.94
N ALA A 554 13.40 2.72 14.12
CA ALA A 554 12.32 2.93 15.08
C ALA A 554 11.23 3.86 14.55
N ASP A 555 11.59 4.98 13.92
CA ASP A 555 10.63 5.94 13.36
C ASP A 555 9.87 5.38 12.15
N LEU A 556 10.55 4.70 11.23
CA LEU A 556 9.94 4.05 10.07
C LEU A 556 9.00 2.90 10.48
N THR A 557 9.41 2.09 11.45
CA THR A 557 8.57 1.02 12.01
C THR A 557 7.35 1.59 12.73
N ALA A 558 7.53 2.63 13.56
CA ALA A 558 6.43 3.29 14.24
C ALA A 558 5.42 3.92 13.26
N TRP A 559 5.90 4.52 12.16
CA TRP A 559 5.03 5.00 11.08
C TRP A 559 4.24 3.85 10.46
N LYS A 560 4.92 2.80 9.97
CA LYS A 560 4.29 1.63 9.33
C LYS A 560 3.22 1.01 10.23
N THR A 561 3.56 0.69 11.47
CA THR A 561 2.64 0.10 12.46
C THR A 561 1.50 1.04 12.84
N SER A 562 1.70 2.37 12.84
CA SER A 562 0.61 3.32 13.10
C SER A 562 -0.45 3.36 11.99
N LEU A 563 -0.07 3.05 10.75
CA LEU A 563 -0.99 2.93 9.62
C LEU A 563 -1.65 1.56 9.59
N GLU A 564 -0.89 0.47 9.75
CA GLU A 564 -1.43 -0.90 9.79
C GLU A 564 -2.49 -1.10 10.90
N ASN A 565 -2.31 -0.44 12.06
CA ASN A 565 -3.27 -0.48 13.15
C ASN A 565 -4.41 0.55 13.04
N ALA A 566 -4.36 1.50 12.09
CA ALA A 566 -5.24 2.68 12.09
C ALA A 566 -6.73 2.33 12.05
N SER A 567 -7.12 1.28 11.32
CA SER A 567 -8.50 0.79 11.26
C SER A 567 -8.99 0.23 12.61
N GLY A 568 -8.14 -0.52 13.31
CA GLY A 568 -8.44 -1.04 14.66
C GLY A 568 -8.49 0.07 15.72
N ASP A 569 -7.56 1.03 15.63
CA ASP A 569 -7.55 2.23 16.47
C ASP A 569 -8.83 3.07 16.30
N TYR A 570 -9.29 3.24 15.05
CA TYR A 570 -10.56 3.90 14.76
C TYR A 570 -11.76 3.12 15.33
N GLN A 571 -11.83 1.80 15.14
CA GLN A 571 -12.91 0.97 15.69
C GLN A 571 -12.97 1.04 17.23
N ALA A 572 -11.83 1.01 17.90
CA ALA A 572 -11.75 1.15 19.36
C ALA A 572 -12.15 2.56 19.84
N ALA A 573 -11.75 3.60 19.10
CA ALA A 573 -12.14 4.97 19.39
C ALA A 573 -13.65 5.20 19.17
N GLN A 574 -14.22 4.70 18.07
CA GLN A 574 -15.65 4.81 17.79
C GLN A 574 -16.48 4.04 18.82
N SER A 575 -16.10 2.81 19.18
CA SER A 575 -16.78 2.08 20.27
C SER A 575 -16.73 2.81 21.62
N THR A 576 -15.67 3.59 21.87
CA THR A 576 -15.58 4.48 23.04
C THR A 576 -16.51 5.69 22.92
N ALA A 577 -16.62 6.29 21.74
CA ALA A 577 -17.54 7.39 21.45
C ALA A 577 -19.02 6.96 21.54
N ASP A 578 -19.39 5.83 20.93
CA ASP A 578 -20.73 5.24 21.00
C ASP A 578 -21.17 5.01 22.45
N LYS A 579 -20.27 4.46 23.27
CA LYS A 579 -20.51 4.23 24.70
C LYS A 579 -20.62 5.53 25.50
N ALA A 580 -19.83 6.56 25.16
CA ALA A 580 -19.93 7.87 25.78
C ALA A 580 -21.26 8.57 25.40
N ALA A 581 -21.70 8.45 24.15
CA ALA A 581 -22.98 8.96 23.67
C ALA A 581 -24.18 8.27 24.34
N GLN A 582 -24.13 6.94 24.51
CA GLN A 582 -25.15 6.21 25.29
C GLN A 582 -25.24 6.69 26.74
N LEU A 583 -24.10 6.90 27.40
CA LEU A 583 -24.07 7.42 28.77
C LEU A 583 -24.56 8.87 28.85
N ALA A 584 -24.25 9.71 27.85
CA ALA A 584 -24.77 11.08 27.76
C ALA A 584 -26.30 11.09 27.60
N ALA A 585 -26.84 10.32 26.65
CA ALA A 585 -28.28 10.21 26.43
C ALA A 585 -29.03 9.70 27.67
N GLN A 586 -28.48 8.71 28.38
CA GLN A 586 -29.08 8.20 29.62
C GLN A 586 -29.07 9.24 30.76
N ALA A 587 -28.05 10.10 30.83
CA ALA A 587 -28.01 11.19 31.80
C ALA A 587 -28.90 12.38 31.40
N GLU A 588 -29.04 12.68 30.10
CA GLU A 588 -30.03 13.65 29.62
C GLU A 588 -31.47 13.18 29.92
N GLN A 589 -31.76 11.88 29.82
CA GLN A 589 -33.03 11.31 30.30
C GLN A 589 -33.20 11.47 31.82
N ASP A 590 -32.19 11.10 32.63
CA ASP A 590 -32.28 11.23 34.09
C ASP A 590 -32.51 12.68 34.52
N ALA A 591 -31.82 13.63 33.87
CA ALA A 591 -31.98 15.07 34.08
C ALA A 591 -33.37 15.59 33.69
N ALA A 592 -33.97 15.07 32.61
CA ALA A 592 -35.37 15.36 32.28
C ALA A 592 -36.31 14.84 33.38
N GLU A 593 -36.15 13.58 33.81
CA GLU A 593 -36.97 13.00 34.89
C GLU A 593 -36.84 13.75 36.23
N LYS A 594 -35.65 14.30 36.56
CA LYS A 594 -35.49 15.17 37.74
C LYS A 594 -36.05 16.57 37.54
N THR A 595 -36.10 17.08 36.32
CA THR A 595 -36.76 18.36 35.99
C THR A 595 -38.27 18.23 36.19
N ASP A 596 -38.89 17.20 35.61
CA ASP A 596 -40.29 16.81 35.83
C ASP A 596 -40.63 16.68 37.32
N ALA A 597 -39.76 16.03 38.10
CA ALA A 597 -39.96 15.88 39.55
C ALA A 597 -39.91 17.22 40.30
N ALA A 598 -38.99 18.12 39.93
CA ALA A 598 -38.89 19.45 40.52
C ALA A 598 -40.09 20.35 40.16
N GLU A 599 -40.63 20.26 38.94
CA GLU A 599 -41.84 20.99 38.53
C GLU A 599 -43.09 20.47 39.25
N ARG A 600 -43.25 19.16 39.41
CA ARG A 600 -44.35 18.57 40.20
C ARG A 600 -44.27 18.98 41.67
N ALA A 601 -43.08 19.03 42.26
CA ALA A 601 -42.88 19.54 43.61
C ALA A 601 -43.16 21.05 43.72
N GLN A 602 -42.94 21.84 42.67
CA GLN A 602 -43.33 23.27 42.64
C GLN A 602 -44.86 23.43 42.67
N ALA A 603 -45.58 22.59 41.93
CA ALA A 603 -47.05 22.60 41.91
C ALA A 603 -47.63 22.22 43.29
N GLU A 604 -47.11 21.17 43.93
CA GLU A 604 -47.54 20.75 45.26
C GLU A 604 -47.28 21.83 46.32
N LEU A 605 -46.08 22.44 46.35
CA LEU A 605 -45.77 23.57 47.23
C LEU A 605 -46.70 24.77 47.03
N THR A 606 -47.12 25.03 45.78
CA THR A 606 -48.07 26.10 45.47
C THR A 606 -49.45 25.77 46.06
N ALA A 607 -49.96 24.55 45.83
CA ALA A 607 -51.23 24.09 46.38
C ALA A 607 -51.26 24.13 47.92
N LYS A 608 -50.19 23.65 48.59
CA LYS A 608 -50.08 23.69 50.05
C LYS A 608 -49.91 25.10 50.62
N THR A 609 -49.38 26.03 49.84
CA THR A 609 -49.38 27.46 50.21
C THR A 609 -50.78 28.06 50.19
N ASP A 610 -51.61 27.74 49.19
CA ASP A 610 -52.99 28.24 49.11
C ASP A 610 -53.93 27.56 50.14
N GLU A 611 -53.75 26.26 50.43
CA GLU A 611 -54.42 25.58 51.55
C GLU A 611 -54.09 26.26 52.89
N ALA A 612 -52.80 26.48 53.17
CA ALA A 612 -52.33 27.10 54.41
C ALA A 612 -52.72 28.58 54.56
N LYS A 613 -53.01 29.28 53.45
CA LYS A 613 -53.62 30.61 53.44
C LYS A 613 -55.10 30.54 53.78
N THR A 614 -55.85 29.67 53.09
CA THR A 614 -57.31 29.50 53.26
C THR A 614 -57.67 29.12 54.70
N ALA A 615 -56.91 28.23 55.33
CA ALA A 615 -57.13 27.84 56.73
C ALA A 615 -56.93 29.00 57.72
N LYS A 616 -55.97 29.91 57.46
CA LYS A 616 -55.72 31.09 58.29
C LYS A 616 -56.83 32.15 58.15
N GLU A 617 -57.39 32.30 56.96
CA GLU A 617 -58.55 33.18 56.71
C GLU A 617 -59.81 32.65 57.42
N ALA A 618 -60.03 31.32 57.41
CA ALA A 618 -61.13 30.69 58.14
C ALA A 618 -61.01 30.85 59.68
N LEU A 619 -59.80 30.70 60.23
CA LEU A 619 -59.52 30.94 61.66
C LEU A 619 -59.83 32.39 62.07
N ALA A 620 -59.47 33.38 61.24
CA ALA A 620 -59.76 34.78 61.50
C ALA A 620 -61.28 35.07 61.51
N ALA A 621 -62.05 34.39 60.65
CA ALA A 621 -63.52 34.50 60.64
C ALA A 621 -64.17 33.88 61.89
N ALA A 622 -63.70 32.71 62.32
CA ALA A 622 -64.21 32.02 63.52
C ALA A 622 -63.99 32.84 64.81
N GLN A 623 -62.80 33.45 64.96
CA GLN A 623 -62.48 34.31 66.11
C GLN A 623 -63.44 35.50 66.21
N LYS A 624 -63.71 36.16 65.07
CA LYS A 624 -64.61 37.31 65.02
C LYS A 624 -66.05 36.96 65.46
N ALA A 625 -66.58 35.82 65.01
CA ALA A 625 -67.94 35.39 65.34
C ALA A 625 -68.13 35.12 66.84
N TYR A 626 -67.10 34.58 67.51
CA TYR A 626 -67.08 34.39 68.96
C TYR A 626 -67.09 35.73 69.71
N ASP A 627 -66.23 36.67 69.30
CA ASP A 627 -66.08 37.97 69.97
C ASP A 627 -67.32 38.88 69.83
N GLU A 628 -68.10 38.73 68.76
CA GLU A 628 -69.36 39.47 68.57
C GLU A 628 -70.50 38.95 69.48
N ALA A 629 -70.59 37.64 69.72
CA ALA A 629 -71.65 37.03 70.54
C ALA A 629 -71.53 37.36 72.05
N VAL A 630 -70.31 37.48 72.57
CA VAL A 630 -70.04 37.84 73.98
C VAL A 630 -70.61 39.21 74.36
N LYS A 631 -70.84 40.09 73.38
CA LYS A 631 -71.16 41.51 73.58
C LYS A 631 -72.64 41.81 73.84
N ALA A 632 -73.54 40.84 73.68
CA ALA A 632 -74.99 41.08 73.62
C ALA A 632 -75.78 40.80 74.93
N ASN A 633 -75.15 40.24 75.97
CA ASN A 633 -75.87 39.54 77.05
C ASN A 633 -75.87 40.24 78.43
N GLN A 634 -75.79 41.58 78.51
CA GLN A 634 -75.57 42.29 79.79
C GLN A 634 -76.70 43.23 80.26
N ASP A 635 -77.53 43.80 79.38
CA ASP A 635 -78.42 44.93 79.75
C ASP A 635 -79.79 44.55 80.37
N LYS A 636 -80.14 43.26 80.43
CA LYS A 636 -81.55 42.82 80.54
C LYS A 636 -82.14 42.74 81.97
N ALA A 637 -81.30 42.65 83.00
CA ALA A 637 -81.75 42.16 84.31
C ALA A 637 -82.41 43.19 85.25
N HIS A 638 -82.16 44.50 85.07
CA HIS A 638 -82.28 45.46 86.19
C HIS A 638 -83.61 46.22 86.31
N ALA A 639 -84.52 46.09 85.34
CA ALA A 639 -85.70 46.96 85.21
C ALA A 639 -87.02 46.39 85.81
N LEU A 640 -87.07 45.08 86.08
CA LEU A 640 -88.31 44.34 86.35
C LEU A 640 -88.88 44.55 87.77
N GLU A 641 -88.02 44.82 88.76
CA GLU A 641 -88.38 44.69 90.18
C GLU A 641 -89.14 45.89 90.77
N GLN A 642 -88.88 47.12 90.29
CA GLN A 642 -89.46 48.33 90.90
C GLN A 642 -90.96 48.51 90.63
N ALA A 643 -91.51 47.97 89.54
CA ALA A 643 -92.85 48.33 89.08
C ALA A 643 -94.00 47.72 89.92
N LYS A 644 -93.77 46.59 90.59
CA LYS A 644 -94.83 45.76 91.19
C LYS A 644 -95.32 46.20 92.59
N LYS A 645 -94.88 47.36 93.11
CA LYS A 645 -95.18 47.81 94.50
C LYS A 645 -96.21 48.95 94.65
N GLU A 646 -96.57 49.65 93.58
CA GLU A 646 -97.31 50.93 93.67
C GLU A 646 -98.79 50.83 93.22
N GLN A 647 -99.17 49.71 92.60
CA GLN A 647 -100.49 49.47 91.99
C GLN A 647 -101.65 49.33 93.00
N THR A 648 -101.40 48.74 94.17
CA THR A 648 -102.47 48.22 95.04
C THR A 648 -103.35 49.32 95.66
N ALA A 649 -102.75 50.40 96.17
CA ALA A 649 -103.43 51.38 97.02
C ALA A 649 -104.37 52.37 96.29
N LYS A 650 -104.36 52.39 94.95
CA LYS A 650 -105.22 53.28 94.14
C LYS A 650 -106.40 52.57 93.45
N THR A 651 -106.58 51.26 93.67
CA THR A 651 -107.65 50.50 93.01
C THR A 651 -108.99 50.63 93.72
N GLU A 652 -109.05 50.49 95.05
CA GLU A 652 -110.30 50.25 95.79
C GLU A 652 -111.33 51.40 95.72
N ALA A 653 -110.89 52.65 95.57
CA ALA A 653 -111.79 53.82 95.48
C ALA A 653 -112.49 53.95 94.11
N TYR A 654 -111.89 53.41 93.04
CA TYR A 654 -112.45 53.44 91.68
C TYR A 654 -113.59 52.43 91.53
N GLU A 655 -113.46 51.23 92.10
CA GLU A 655 -114.34 50.08 91.85
C GLU A 655 -115.85 50.33 92.06
N GLN A 656 -116.24 51.16 93.03
CA GLN A 656 -117.66 51.38 93.34
C GLN A 656 -118.36 52.38 92.38
N ALA A 657 -117.65 53.37 91.83
CA ALA A 657 -118.17 54.21 90.75
C ALA A 657 -118.09 53.47 89.41
N LYS A 658 -116.93 52.82 89.17
CA LYS A 658 -116.64 51.94 88.04
C LYS A 658 -117.76 50.94 87.79
N LYS A 659 -118.29 50.24 88.82
CA LYS A 659 -119.25 49.13 88.63
C LYS A 659 -120.44 49.44 87.70
N ASN A 660 -121.01 50.65 87.73
CA ASN A 660 -122.19 51.00 86.92
C ASN A 660 -121.85 51.47 85.49
N THR A 661 -120.58 51.74 85.20
CA THR A 661 -120.07 52.03 83.84
C THR A 661 -119.27 50.85 83.28
N ALA A 662 -118.69 50.00 84.13
CA ALA A 662 -117.94 48.79 83.78
C ALA A 662 -118.73 47.84 82.88
N ASP A 663 -120.02 47.65 83.11
CA ASP A 663 -120.82 46.73 82.28
C ASP A 663 -120.95 47.24 80.82
N ALA A 664 -120.94 48.55 80.60
CA ALA A 664 -120.89 49.17 79.28
C ALA A 664 -119.44 49.32 78.76
N LYS A 665 -118.49 49.66 79.64
CA LYS A 665 -117.09 49.90 79.31
C LYS A 665 -116.37 48.60 78.96
N ASN A 666 -116.53 47.53 79.72
CA ASN A 666 -116.00 46.21 79.39
C ASN A 666 -116.52 45.73 78.02
N ALA A 667 -117.78 46.03 77.67
CA ALA A 667 -118.33 45.67 76.36
C ALA A 667 -117.71 46.48 75.20
N ALA A 668 -117.36 47.74 75.42
CA ALA A 668 -116.65 48.57 74.43
C ALA A 668 -115.14 48.27 74.37
N ASP A 669 -114.46 48.17 75.52
CA ASP A 669 -113.05 47.82 75.66
C ASP A 669 -112.77 46.46 75.01
N THR A 670 -113.59 45.43 75.26
CA THR A 670 -113.44 44.10 74.65
C THR A 670 -113.61 44.15 73.13
N ALA A 671 -114.44 45.05 72.60
CA ALA A 671 -114.61 45.22 71.16
C ALA A 671 -113.42 45.98 70.54
N GLN A 672 -112.93 47.05 71.17
CA GLN A 672 -111.75 47.79 70.72
C GLN A 672 -110.47 46.95 70.82
N GLN A 673 -110.29 46.16 71.88
CA GLN A 673 -109.15 45.24 72.01
C GLN A 673 -109.16 44.21 70.88
N LYS A 674 -110.31 43.61 70.57
CA LYS A 674 -110.43 42.68 69.43
C LYS A 674 -110.14 43.34 68.09
N ALA A 675 -110.52 44.60 67.89
CA ALA A 675 -110.16 45.36 66.68
C ALA A 675 -108.64 45.63 66.58
N ALA A 676 -107.97 45.91 67.70
CA ALA A 676 -106.51 46.08 67.74
C ALA A 676 -105.73 44.76 67.55
N GLU A 677 -106.22 43.66 68.13
CA GLU A 677 -105.70 42.31 67.92
C GLU A 677 -105.90 41.86 66.47
N ALA A 678 -107.04 42.17 65.85
CA ALA A 678 -107.30 41.93 64.44
C ALA A 678 -106.39 42.79 63.52
N GLN A 679 -106.15 44.06 63.85
CA GLN A 679 -105.17 44.90 63.13
C GLN A 679 -103.75 44.28 63.22
N THR A 680 -103.31 43.88 64.41
CA THR A 680 -101.97 43.27 64.59
C THR A 680 -101.84 41.94 63.82
N ARG A 681 -102.92 41.16 63.72
CA ARG A 681 -102.98 39.96 62.87
C ARG A 681 -102.91 40.29 61.38
N LEU A 682 -103.62 41.32 60.94
CA LEU A 682 -103.61 41.80 59.55
C LEU A 682 -102.22 42.31 59.15
N ASP A 683 -101.55 43.10 59.99
CA ASP A 683 -100.20 43.59 59.72
C ASP A 683 -99.17 42.46 59.66
N LYS A 684 -99.29 41.46 60.54
CA LYS A 684 -98.46 40.25 60.49
C LYS A 684 -98.72 39.41 59.23
N ALA A 685 -99.98 39.27 58.80
CA ALA A 685 -100.32 38.55 57.57
C ALA A 685 -99.81 39.29 56.32
N ASN A 686 -99.99 40.62 56.26
CA ASN A 686 -99.42 41.46 55.19
C ASN A 686 -97.89 41.37 55.13
N SER A 687 -97.21 41.31 56.28
CA SER A 687 -95.76 41.10 56.34
C SER A 687 -95.37 39.74 55.75
N ALA A 688 -96.09 38.67 56.12
CA ALA A 688 -95.86 37.32 55.57
C ALA A 688 -96.10 37.24 54.04
N VAL A 689 -97.06 38.01 53.49
CA VAL A 689 -97.25 38.14 52.04
C VAL A 689 -96.05 38.83 51.36
N ALA A 690 -95.43 39.83 52.00
CA ALA A 690 -94.23 40.50 51.48
C ALA A 690 -92.97 39.60 51.57
N ASP A 691 -92.81 38.85 52.67
CA ASP A 691 -91.73 37.87 52.81
C ASP A 691 -91.88 36.73 51.79
N ALA A 692 -93.11 36.24 51.57
CA ALA A 692 -93.39 35.23 50.55
C ALA A 692 -93.13 35.75 49.13
N GLN A 693 -93.48 37.01 48.81
CA GLN A 693 -93.13 37.63 47.54
C GLN A 693 -91.61 37.70 47.34
N THR A 694 -90.86 38.13 48.37
CA THR A 694 -89.39 38.21 48.33
C THR A 694 -88.76 36.83 48.06
N ARG A 695 -89.34 35.76 48.62
CA ARG A 695 -88.94 34.37 48.36
C ARG A 695 -89.26 33.90 46.93
N ILE A 696 -90.38 34.32 46.35
CA ILE A 696 -90.71 34.05 44.93
C ILE A 696 -89.67 34.72 44.01
N ASP A 697 -89.34 35.99 44.26
CA ASP A 697 -88.41 36.75 43.41
C ASP A 697 -86.97 36.18 43.47
N ALA A 698 -86.52 35.74 44.64
CA ALA A 698 -85.26 35.03 44.81
C ALA A 698 -85.26 33.64 44.13
N ALA A 699 -86.34 32.87 44.25
CA ALA A 699 -86.49 31.57 43.58
C ALA A 699 -86.56 31.72 42.06
N GLN A 700 -87.17 32.79 41.54
CA GLN A 700 -87.18 33.12 40.12
C GLN A 700 -85.77 33.41 39.59
N GLN A 701 -84.98 34.25 40.26
CA GLN A 701 -83.58 34.49 39.88
C GLN A 701 -82.73 33.21 39.89
N LYS A 702 -82.92 32.33 40.90
CA LYS A 702 -82.28 31.02 40.97
C LYS A 702 -82.65 30.14 39.78
N ALA A 703 -83.93 30.11 39.38
CA ALA A 703 -84.42 29.32 38.26
C ALA A 703 -83.94 29.84 36.90
N ASP A 704 -83.84 31.15 36.71
CA ASP A 704 -83.36 31.75 35.46
C ASP A 704 -81.85 31.54 35.27
N ALA A 705 -81.04 31.77 36.32
CA ALA A 705 -79.61 31.50 36.29
C ALA A 705 -79.29 30.01 36.03
N ALA A 706 -80.09 29.09 36.60
CA ALA A 706 -79.95 27.65 36.31
C ALA A 706 -80.30 27.30 34.85
N LYS A 707 -81.20 28.04 34.20
CA LYS A 707 -81.55 27.85 32.78
C LYS A 707 -80.49 28.40 31.83
N GLU A 708 -79.83 29.51 32.16
CA GLU A 708 -78.65 30.00 31.41
C GLU A 708 -77.47 29.01 31.52
N ALA A 709 -77.26 28.42 32.72
CA ALA A 709 -76.28 27.35 32.91
C ALA A 709 -76.62 26.10 32.07
N ALA A 710 -77.90 25.72 31.97
CA ALA A 710 -78.34 24.57 31.16
C ALA A 710 -78.05 24.78 29.67
N ALA A 711 -78.39 25.96 29.13
CA ALA A 711 -78.09 26.32 27.75
C ALA A 711 -76.57 26.35 27.46
N THR A 712 -75.76 26.76 28.44
CA THR A 712 -74.29 26.73 28.35
C THR A 712 -73.75 25.29 28.32
N ALA A 713 -74.35 24.37 29.08
CA ALA A 713 -74.01 22.96 29.04
C ALA A 713 -74.38 22.31 27.69
N ASP A 714 -75.56 22.60 27.13
CA ASP A 714 -75.96 22.13 25.79
C ASP A 714 -75.01 22.61 24.67
N GLN A 715 -74.49 23.84 24.77
CA GLN A 715 -73.45 24.33 23.86
C GLN A 715 -72.14 23.55 24.00
N ARG A 716 -71.67 23.28 25.23
CA ARG A 716 -70.46 22.46 25.48
C ARG A 716 -70.61 21.02 24.94
N ILE A 717 -71.77 20.40 25.14
CA ILE A 717 -72.09 19.07 24.59
C ILE A 717 -72.05 19.08 23.05
N SER A 718 -72.61 20.14 22.44
CA SER A 718 -72.65 20.29 20.98
C SER A 718 -71.24 20.48 20.39
N GLN A 719 -70.41 21.31 21.02
CA GLN A 719 -69.02 21.54 20.63
C GLN A 719 -68.19 20.25 20.73
N ALA A 720 -68.23 19.55 21.87
CA ALA A 720 -67.49 18.29 22.05
C ALA A 720 -67.90 17.21 21.03
N LYS A 721 -69.18 17.15 20.65
CA LYS A 721 -69.67 16.25 19.59
C LYS A 721 -69.13 16.61 18.21
N GLN A 722 -68.95 17.89 17.91
CA GLN A 722 -68.33 18.36 16.67
C GLN A 722 -66.81 18.12 16.67
N ASP A 723 -66.12 18.37 17.78
CA ASP A 723 -64.68 18.14 17.91
C ASP A 723 -64.34 16.65 17.76
N ARG A 724 -65.16 15.77 18.32
CA ARG A 724 -65.06 14.32 18.13
C ARG A 724 -65.25 13.89 16.67
N GLN A 725 -66.15 14.55 15.93
CA GLN A 725 -66.30 14.30 14.48
C GLN A 725 -65.09 14.81 13.68
N ASN A 726 -64.57 15.99 14.02
CA ASN A 726 -63.37 16.56 13.41
C ASN A 726 -62.13 15.67 13.65
N ALA A 727 -61.98 15.14 14.87
CA ALA A 727 -60.91 14.22 15.24
C ALA A 727 -61.02 12.87 14.51
N GLN A 728 -62.23 12.30 14.38
CA GLN A 728 -62.44 11.08 13.58
C GLN A 728 -62.10 11.32 12.10
N ALA A 729 -62.55 12.42 11.50
CA ALA A 729 -62.23 12.73 10.10
C ALA A 729 -60.71 12.93 9.86
N ARG A 730 -59.99 13.47 10.85
CA ARG A 730 -58.53 13.56 10.84
C ARG A 730 -57.86 12.19 10.96
N LEU A 731 -58.41 11.28 11.77
CA LEU A 731 -57.93 9.91 11.90
C LEU A 731 -58.12 9.13 10.59
N ASP A 732 -59.33 9.19 10.01
CA ASP A 732 -59.66 8.54 8.73
C ASP A 732 -58.70 8.98 7.61
N GLN A 733 -58.38 10.29 7.56
CA GLN A 733 -57.40 10.83 6.61
C GLN A 733 -55.96 10.38 6.93
N ALA A 734 -55.55 10.37 8.20
CA ALA A 734 -54.20 9.95 8.58
C ALA A 734 -53.95 8.45 8.32
N GLU A 735 -54.97 7.59 8.48
CA GLU A 735 -54.90 6.18 8.09
C GLU A 735 -54.76 6.01 6.57
N GLN A 736 -55.49 6.80 5.76
CA GLN A 736 -55.36 6.80 4.31
C GLN A 736 -53.99 7.34 3.82
N ASP A 737 -53.50 8.41 4.44
CA ASP A 737 -52.18 8.98 4.19
C ASP A 737 -51.08 7.97 4.54
N LYS A 738 -51.21 7.26 5.67
CA LYS A 738 -50.31 6.18 6.08
C LYS A 738 -50.31 5.02 5.09
N GLN A 739 -51.48 4.58 4.61
CA GLN A 739 -51.57 3.52 3.62
C GLN A 739 -50.91 3.92 2.28
N THR A 740 -51.08 5.18 1.88
CA THR A 740 -50.46 5.75 0.67
C THR A 740 -48.95 5.89 0.82
N ALA A 741 -48.47 6.33 1.99
CA ALA A 741 -47.06 6.41 2.32
C ALA A 741 -46.39 5.02 2.35
N GLN A 742 -47.08 3.99 2.87
CA GLN A 742 -46.59 2.62 2.87
C GLN A 742 -46.43 2.07 1.44
N GLN A 743 -47.41 2.30 0.55
CA GLN A 743 -47.29 1.91 -0.86
C GLN A 743 -46.11 2.61 -1.56
N ALA A 744 -45.88 3.90 -1.27
CA ALA A 744 -44.73 4.63 -1.79
C ALA A 744 -43.38 4.10 -1.26
N LEU A 745 -43.33 3.69 0.01
CA LEU A 745 -42.17 3.07 0.64
C LEU A 745 -41.86 1.68 0.06
N ASP A 746 -42.88 0.88 -0.19
CA ASP A 746 -42.72 -0.46 -0.78
C ASP A 746 -42.27 -0.37 -2.25
N GLN A 747 -42.78 0.60 -3.01
CA GLN A 747 -42.27 0.92 -4.35
C GLN A 747 -40.81 1.41 -4.29
N ALA A 748 -40.45 2.33 -3.38
CA ALA A 748 -39.08 2.82 -3.25
C ALA A 748 -38.09 1.68 -2.92
N LYS A 749 -38.50 0.71 -2.09
CA LYS A 749 -37.71 -0.50 -1.79
C LYS A 749 -37.53 -1.40 -3.01
N ALA A 750 -38.56 -1.55 -3.84
CA ALA A 750 -38.46 -2.27 -5.11
C ALA A 750 -37.52 -1.56 -6.10
N ASP A 751 -37.63 -0.23 -6.22
CA ASP A 751 -36.76 0.59 -7.07
C ASP A 751 -35.29 0.53 -6.61
N LYS A 752 -35.03 0.58 -5.29
CA LYS A 752 -33.69 0.40 -4.70
C LYS A 752 -33.12 -0.99 -5.00
N THR A 753 -33.93 -2.04 -4.86
CA THR A 753 -33.53 -3.41 -5.21
C THR A 753 -33.14 -3.51 -6.69
N GLY A 754 -33.91 -2.87 -7.58
CA GLY A 754 -33.62 -2.81 -9.02
C GLY A 754 -32.36 -1.99 -9.36
N ALA A 755 -32.06 -0.93 -8.62
CA ALA A 755 -30.84 -0.14 -8.78
C ALA A 755 -29.59 -0.90 -8.26
N ASP A 756 -29.70 -1.58 -7.12
CA ASP A 756 -28.63 -2.41 -6.56
C ASP A 756 -28.27 -3.58 -7.51
N GLN A 757 -29.25 -4.17 -8.19
CA GLN A 757 -28.98 -5.16 -9.23
C GLN A 757 -28.20 -4.55 -10.42
N ARG A 758 -28.56 -3.35 -10.89
CA ARG A 758 -27.81 -2.66 -11.96
C ARG A 758 -26.37 -2.36 -11.56
N LEU A 759 -26.14 -1.97 -10.30
CA LEU A 759 -24.81 -1.72 -9.76
C LEU A 759 -23.96 -3.00 -9.73
N ALA A 760 -24.54 -4.12 -9.30
CA ALA A 760 -23.89 -5.43 -9.36
C ALA A 760 -23.59 -5.88 -10.80
N GLU A 761 -24.52 -5.69 -11.73
CA GLU A 761 -24.32 -5.98 -13.16
C GLU A 761 -23.25 -5.08 -13.81
N ALA A 762 -23.17 -3.80 -13.41
CA ALA A 762 -22.14 -2.88 -13.89
C ALA A 762 -20.75 -3.23 -13.35
N GLN A 763 -20.64 -3.58 -12.06
CA GLN A 763 -19.41 -4.09 -11.46
C GLN A 763 -18.93 -5.37 -12.17
N ALA A 764 -19.81 -6.34 -12.41
CA ALA A 764 -19.45 -7.58 -13.12
C ALA A 764 -18.99 -7.33 -14.58
N ARG A 765 -19.47 -6.27 -15.24
CA ARG A 765 -18.95 -5.84 -16.56
C ARG A 765 -17.55 -5.23 -16.46
N LEU A 766 -17.30 -4.41 -15.44
CA LEU A 766 -15.98 -3.83 -15.18
C LEU A 766 -14.94 -4.91 -14.89
N ASP A 767 -15.27 -5.90 -14.05
CA ASP A 767 -14.38 -7.03 -13.74
C ASP A 767 -14.06 -7.88 -14.97
N LYS A 768 -15.05 -8.07 -15.85
CA LYS A 768 -14.85 -8.74 -17.15
C LYS A 768 -13.93 -7.92 -18.07
N ALA A 769 -14.10 -6.60 -18.14
CA ALA A 769 -13.27 -5.73 -18.96
C ALA A 769 -11.81 -5.68 -18.45
N ASN A 770 -11.61 -5.54 -17.12
CA ASN A 770 -10.32 -5.67 -16.45
C ASN A 770 -9.62 -7.01 -16.83
N SER A 771 -10.38 -8.11 -16.79
CA SER A 771 -9.89 -9.44 -17.17
C SER A 771 -9.50 -9.53 -18.65
N ALA A 772 -10.23 -8.86 -19.54
CA ALA A 772 -9.93 -8.82 -20.96
C ALA A 772 -8.67 -8.00 -21.27
N VAL A 773 -8.46 -6.86 -20.59
CA VAL A 773 -7.21 -6.06 -20.69
C VAL A 773 -6.00 -6.89 -20.26
N ALA A 774 -6.11 -7.62 -19.13
CA ALA A 774 -5.05 -8.50 -18.64
C ALA A 774 -4.75 -9.67 -19.60
N ALA A 775 -5.79 -10.32 -20.14
CA ALA A 775 -5.63 -11.41 -21.11
C ALA A 775 -5.01 -10.94 -22.44
N ALA A 776 -5.32 -9.73 -22.88
CA ALA A 776 -4.71 -9.12 -24.06
C ALA A 776 -3.23 -8.75 -23.81
N GLN A 777 -2.90 -8.22 -22.63
CA GLN A 777 -1.49 -7.96 -22.26
C GLN A 777 -0.67 -9.26 -22.24
N ALA A 778 -1.16 -10.32 -21.62
CA ALA A 778 -0.47 -11.61 -21.58
C ALA A 778 -0.20 -12.21 -22.99
N ARG A 779 -1.04 -11.89 -23.98
CA ARG A 779 -0.82 -12.24 -25.39
C ARG A 779 0.27 -11.39 -26.04
N ILE A 780 0.34 -10.09 -25.75
CA ILE A 780 1.45 -9.21 -26.18
C ILE A 780 2.77 -9.76 -25.61
N ASP A 781 2.84 -10.01 -24.31
CA ASP A 781 4.04 -10.52 -23.62
C ASP A 781 4.49 -11.88 -24.18
N THR A 782 3.55 -12.72 -24.63
CA THR A 782 3.84 -14.02 -25.26
C THR A 782 4.40 -13.84 -26.66
N ALA A 783 3.83 -12.95 -27.45
CA ALA A 783 4.30 -12.64 -28.80
C ALA A 783 5.69 -11.97 -28.79
N ASP A 784 5.96 -11.05 -27.86
CA ASP A 784 7.28 -10.43 -27.73
C ASP A 784 8.39 -11.44 -27.39
N ARG A 785 8.09 -12.47 -26.57
CA ARG A 785 9.02 -13.59 -26.34
C ARG A 785 9.26 -14.39 -27.61
N GLN A 786 8.20 -14.71 -28.37
CA GLN A 786 8.31 -15.45 -29.63
C GLN A 786 9.12 -14.68 -30.69
N ILE A 787 8.99 -13.36 -30.77
CA ILE A 787 9.80 -12.48 -31.62
C ILE A 787 11.28 -12.55 -31.21
N ALA A 788 11.58 -12.50 -29.90
CA ALA A 788 12.94 -12.58 -29.39
C ALA A 788 13.60 -13.96 -29.62
N ASP A 789 12.87 -15.05 -29.38
CA ASP A 789 13.34 -16.43 -29.62
C ASP A 789 13.60 -16.68 -31.12
N ALA A 790 12.71 -16.19 -31.99
CA ALA A 790 12.89 -16.24 -33.43
C ALA A 790 14.11 -15.43 -33.89
N GLN A 791 14.30 -14.21 -33.38
CA GLN A 791 15.47 -13.39 -33.70
C GLN A 791 16.79 -14.05 -33.26
N SER A 792 16.84 -14.60 -32.04
CA SER A 792 17.99 -15.36 -31.54
C SER A 792 18.33 -16.56 -32.46
N THR A 793 17.29 -17.23 -32.98
CA THR A 793 17.44 -18.33 -33.94
C THR A 793 17.97 -17.86 -35.30
N ILE A 794 17.52 -16.71 -35.80
CA ILE A 794 18.02 -16.06 -37.02
C ILE A 794 19.51 -15.71 -36.88
N ASP A 795 19.88 -15.04 -35.78
CA ASP A 795 21.25 -14.63 -35.49
C ASP A 795 22.21 -15.83 -35.40
N GLN A 796 21.74 -16.95 -34.83
CA GLN A 796 22.54 -18.17 -34.73
C GLN A 796 22.69 -18.90 -36.08
N ALA A 797 21.66 -18.85 -36.93
CA ALA A 797 21.75 -19.36 -38.29
C ALA A 797 22.71 -18.51 -39.15
N ASP A 798 22.68 -17.18 -39.05
CA ASP A 798 23.59 -16.30 -39.79
C ASP A 798 25.07 -16.50 -39.38
N LYS A 799 25.36 -16.71 -38.09
CA LYS A 799 26.71 -17.10 -37.63
C LYS A 799 27.17 -18.41 -38.29
N THR A 800 26.27 -19.37 -38.47
CA THR A 800 26.57 -20.66 -39.09
C THR A 800 26.83 -20.52 -40.59
N ILE A 801 26.05 -19.69 -41.29
CA ILE A 801 26.24 -19.36 -42.71
C ILE A 801 27.56 -18.60 -42.92
N ALA A 802 27.89 -17.65 -42.04
CA ALA A 802 29.17 -16.92 -42.08
C ALA A 802 30.39 -17.84 -41.84
N ALA A 803 30.26 -18.85 -40.97
CA ALA A 803 31.32 -19.83 -40.74
C ALA A 803 31.60 -20.70 -41.98
N ALA A 804 30.59 -21.04 -42.78
CA ALA A 804 30.79 -21.75 -44.05
C ALA A 804 31.51 -20.89 -45.10
N ALA A 805 31.20 -19.59 -45.17
CA ALA A 805 31.92 -18.66 -46.04
C ALA A 805 33.40 -18.52 -45.64
N ALA A 806 33.71 -18.54 -44.34
CA ALA A 806 35.10 -18.58 -43.86
C ALA A 806 35.81 -19.90 -44.24
N ALA A 807 35.16 -21.05 -44.04
CA ALA A 807 35.72 -22.36 -44.40
C ALA A 807 36.00 -22.51 -45.90
N GLN A 808 35.15 -21.94 -46.77
CA GLN A 808 35.42 -21.85 -48.22
C GLN A 808 36.67 -21.02 -48.51
N SER A 809 36.84 -19.85 -47.86
CA SER A 809 38.04 -19.03 -48.03
C SER A 809 39.32 -19.72 -47.56
N ASP A 810 39.25 -20.55 -46.51
CA ASP A 810 40.40 -21.34 -46.05
C ASP A 810 40.71 -22.52 -46.99
N LEU A 811 39.71 -23.13 -47.63
CA LEU A 811 39.90 -24.08 -48.71
C LEU A 811 40.58 -23.45 -49.94
N GLU A 812 40.22 -22.23 -50.33
CA GLU A 812 40.91 -21.49 -51.41
C GLU A 812 42.40 -21.30 -51.09
N LYS A 813 42.73 -20.90 -49.85
CA LYS A 813 44.11 -20.72 -49.37
C LYS A 813 44.89 -22.05 -49.35
N ALA A 814 44.29 -23.12 -48.84
CA ALA A 814 44.91 -24.44 -48.81
C ALA A 814 45.14 -24.99 -50.22
N THR A 815 44.19 -24.78 -51.14
CA THR A 815 44.32 -25.16 -52.55
C THR A 815 45.43 -24.38 -53.26
N ALA A 816 45.54 -23.07 -53.05
CA ALA A 816 46.63 -22.25 -53.58
C ALA A 816 47.99 -22.67 -53.00
N THR A 817 48.05 -23.03 -51.72
CA THR A 817 49.27 -23.52 -51.05
C THR A 817 49.72 -24.86 -51.64
N ALA A 818 48.81 -25.83 -51.78
CA ALA A 818 49.09 -27.14 -52.36
C ALA A 818 49.56 -27.04 -53.83
N ALA A 819 49.00 -26.11 -54.61
CA ALA A 819 49.47 -25.84 -55.97
C ALA A 819 50.90 -25.25 -56.00
N ALA A 820 51.24 -24.36 -55.05
CA ALA A 820 52.57 -23.79 -54.91
C ALA A 820 53.61 -24.82 -54.43
N THR A 821 53.26 -25.71 -53.50
CA THR A 821 54.15 -26.79 -53.05
C THR A 821 54.36 -27.85 -54.13
N GLN A 822 53.34 -28.18 -54.93
CA GLN A 822 53.49 -29.10 -56.06
C GLN A 822 54.50 -28.54 -57.06
N ALA A 823 54.35 -27.27 -57.47
CA ALA A 823 55.30 -26.63 -58.39
C ALA A 823 56.73 -26.52 -57.82
N ALA A 824 56.89 -26.43 -56.50
CA ALA A 824 58.19 -26.48 -55.84
C ALA A 824 58.80 -27.90 -55.84
N ALA A 825 57.98 -28.93 -55.58
CA ALA A 825 58.38 -30.33 -55.66
C ALA A 825 58.75 -30.73 -57.08
N ASP A 826 57.94 -30.38 -58.09
CA ASP A 826 58.22 -30.65 -59.51
C ASP A 826 59.58 -30.05 -59.93
N LYS A 827 59.87 -28.83 -59.47
CA LYS A 827 61.15 -28.15 -59.73
C LYS A 827 62.33 -28.83 -59.02
N ALA A 828 62.15 -29.27 -57.76
CA ALA A 828 63.19 -29.97 -57.00
C ALA A 828 63.49 -31.37 -57.59
N ASN A 829 62.45 -32.09 -58.01
CA ASN A 829 62.57 -33.35 -58.75
C ASN A 829 63.37 -33.16 -60.06
N ALA A 830 63.05 -32.14 -60.87
CA ALA A 830 63.76 -31.86 -62.12
C ALA A 830 65.26 -31.49 -61.91
N GLU A 831 65.60 -30.74 -60.86
CA GLU A 831 67.01 -30.45 -60.56
C GLU A 831 67.73 -31.70 -60.01
N ALA A 832 67.06 -32.56 -59.24
CA ALA A 832 67.61 -33.83 -58.76
C ALA A 832 67.90 -34.83 -59.90
N GLU A 833 67.02 -34.94 -60.89
CA GLU A 833 67.28 -35.70 -62.13
C GLU A 833 68.48 -35.14 -62.89
N ARG A 834 68.55 -33.81 -63.01
CA ARG A 834 69.66 -33.10 -63.69
C ARG A 834 71.00 -33.30 -62.98
N THR A 835 71.04 -33.24 -61.65
CA THR A 835 72.27 -33.51 -60.88
C THR A 835 72.67 -34.98 -60.92
N ALA A 836 71.72 -35.90 -60.98
CA ALA A 836 72.01 -37.33 -61.17
C ALA A 836 72.65 -37.59 -62.55
N ALA A 837 72.12 -36.98 -63.62
CA ALA A 837 72.71 -37.07 -64.96
C ALA A 837 74.10 -36.39 -65.04
N ALA A 838 74.30 -35.27 -64.33
CA ALA A 838 75.62 -34.63 -64.22
C ALA A 838 76.64 -35.49 -63.45
N LEU A 839 76.19 -36.20 -62.41
CA LEU A 839 76.99 -37.17 -61.67
C LEU A 839 77.38 -38.37 -62.53
N GLU A 840 76.47 -38.94 -63.31
CA GLU A 840 76.76 -40.01 -64.27
C GLU A 840 77.81 -39.58 -65.32
N GLN A 841 77.68 -38.36 -65.85
CA GLN A 841 78.66 -37.78 -66.78
C GLN A 841 80.03 -37.56 -66.11
N ALA A 842 80.06 -37.07 -64.87
CA ALA A 842 81.30 -36.88 -64.12
C ALA A 842 81.99 -38.21 -63.78
N GLN A 843 81.22 -39.24 -63.43
CA GLN A 843 81.71 -40.61 -63.21
C GLN A 843 82.30 -41.19 -64.50
N SER A 844 81.59 -41.08 -65.63
CA SER A 844 82.06 -41.53 -66.95
C SER A 844 83.35 -40.81 -67.38
N ALA A 845 83.44 -39.49 -67.14
CA ALA A 845 84.65 -38.72 -67.42
C ALA A 845 85.83 -39.13 -66.51
N TYR A 846 85.59 -39.44 -65.23
CA TYR A 846 86.59 -39.95 -64.30
C TYR A 846 87.09 -41.34 -64.69
N ASP A 847 86.20 -42.28 -65.01
CA ASP A 847 86.60 -43.62 -65.44
C ASP A 847 87.31 -43.60 -66.81
N THR A 848 86.95 -42.67 -67.70
CA THR A 848 87.69 -42.41 -68.95
C THR A 848 89.09 -41.88 -68.66
N ALA A 849 89.23 -40.82 -67.86
CA ALA A 849 90.55 -40.26 -67.50
C ALA A 849 91.44 -41.27 -66.77
N LYS A 850 90.83 -42.18 -66.00
CA LYS A 850 91.50 -43.29 -65.31
C LYS A 850 91.97 -44.37 -66.29
N ALA A 851 91.17 -44.70 -67.30
CA ALA A 851 91.58 -45.59 -68.39
C ALA A 851 92.71 -44.97 -69.23
N ASP A 852 92.60 -43.70 -69.60
CA ASP A 852 93.64 -42.96 -70.31
C ASP A 852 94.94 -42.89 -69.51
N LYS A 853 94.87 -42.71 -68.17
CA LYS A 853 96.03 -42.77 -67.29
C LYS A 853 96.70 -44.15 -67.29
N ILE A 854 95.91 -45.23 -67.21
CA ILE A 854 96.43 -46.62 -67.31
C ILE A 854 97.11 -46.86 -68.67
N VAL A 855 96.55 -46.35 -69.76
CA VAL A 855 97.15 -46.44 -71.11
C VAL A 855 98.43 -45.60 -71.21
N ALA A 856 98.47 -44.40 -70.63
CA ALA A 856 99.65 -43.54 -70.61
C ALA A 856 100.79 -44.14 -69.76
N ASP A 857 100.46 -44.74 -68.60
CA ASP A 857 101.42 -45.45 -67.75
C ASP A 857 101.96 -46.72 -68.44
N GLY A 858 101.10 -47.44 -69.17
CA GLY A 858 101.50 -48.58 -70.01
C GLY A 858 102.47 -48.16 -71.12
N ALA A 859 102.13 -47.11 -71.88
CA ALA A 859 102.99 -46.56 -72.92
C ALA A 859 104.32 -46.02 -72.37
N LEU A 860 104.32 -45.48 -71.15
CA LEU A 860 105.52 -45.06 -70.42
C LEU A 860 106.39 -46.24 -69.99
N ALA A 861 105.79 -47.35 -69.57
CA ALA A 861 106.51 -48.59 -69.26
C ALA A 861 107.12 -49.22 -70.52
N ASP A 862 106.36 -49.30 -71.62
CA ASP A 862 106.85 -49.81 -72.91
C ASP A 862 107.93 -48.92 -73.51
N ALA A 863 107.83 -47.60 -73.41
CA ALA A 863 108.88 -46.67 -73.85
C ALA A 863 110.18 -46.86 -73.06
N LYS A 864 110.09 -47.06 -71.74
CA LYS A 864 111.25 -47.38 -70.88
C LYS A 864 111.89 -48.71 -71.28
N LYS A 865 111.08 -49.75 -71.49
CA LYS A 865 111.54 -51.08 -71.92
C LYS A 865 112.18 -51.07 -73.32
N ALA A 866 111.62 -50.33 -74.28
CA ALA A 866 112.20 -50.19 -75.61
C ALA A 866 113.57 -49.49 -75.60
N ALA A 867 113.80 -48.55 -74.66
CA ALA A 867 115.12 -47.95 -74.46
C ALA A 867 116.14 -48.97 -73.91
N GLU A 868 115.75 -49.84 -72.98
CA GLU A 868 116.59 -50.93 -72.47
C GLU A 868 116.96 -51.96 -73.55
N GLU A 869 116.00 -52.36 -74.39
CA GLU A 869 116.23 -53.31 -75.49
C GLU A 869 117.13 -52.72 -76.59
N ALA A 870 117.00 -51.43 -76.89
CA ALA A 870 117.91 -50.74 -77.80
C ALA A 870 119.36 -50.71 -77.30
N SER A 871 119.58 -50.59 -75.98
CA SER A 871 120.92 -50.57 -75.38
C SER A 871 121.67 -51.90 -75.58
N LYS A 872 120.97 -53.05 -75.50
CA LYS A 872 121.57 -54.40 -75.63
C LYS A 872 122.04 -54.71 -77.06
N ASN A 873 121.36 -54.17 -78.07
CA ASN A 873 121.72 -54.39 -79.47
C ASN A 873 123.02 -53.65 -79.87
N GLN A 874 123.41 -52.59 -79.13
CA GLN A 874 124.61 -51.82 -79.45
C GLN A 874 125.91 -52.53 -79.03
N GLU A 875 125.90 -53.26 -77.91
CA GLU A 875 127.05 -54.04 -77.42
C GLU A 875 127.45 -55.17 -78.39
N SER A 876 126.46 -55.75 -79.09
CA SER A 876 126.65 -56.89 -79.99
C SER A 876 127.45 -56.56 -81.26
N ALA A 877 127.55 -55.28 -81.63
CA ALA A 877 128.19 -54.86 -82.88
C ALA A 877 129.72 -54.66 -82.78
N GLN A 878 130.28 -54.45 -81.59
CA GLN A 878 131.69 -54.03 -81.44
C GLN A 878 132.72 -55.18 -81.38
N GLN A 879 132.29 -56.43 -81.18
CA GLN A 879 133.23 -57.55 -80.91
C GLN A 879 133.88 -58.19 -82.17
N GLN A 880 133.48 -57.80 -83.38
CA GLN A 880 133.76 -58.62 -84.59
C GLN A 880 135.06 -58.29 -85.35
N LEU A 881 135.93 -57.39 -84.85
CA LEU A 881 136.96 -56.73 -85.68
C LEU A 881 138.44 -56.94 -85.30
N GLN A 882 138.80 -57.66 -84.21
CA GLN A 882 140.20 -57.65 -83.76
C GLN A 882 140.72 -58.86 -82.93
N GLN A 883 140.95 -60.00 -83.59
CA GLN A 883 142.19 -60.80 -83.44
C GLN A 883 142.27 -61.93 -84.50
N GLN A 884 143.48 -62.43 -84.78
CA GLN A 884 143.74 -63.30 -85.93
C GLN A 884 143.29 -64.76 -85.71
N ASN A 885 142.89 -65.43 -86.80
CA ASN A 885 142.22 -66.72 -86.74
C ASN A 885 143.19 -67.90 -86.56
N GLY A 886 143.20 -68.49 -85.36
CA GLY A 886 143.45 -69.92 -85.18
C GLY A 886 144.17 -70.33 -83.89
N SER A 887 143.74 -71.39 -83.19
CA SER A 887 142.44 -72.06 -83.22
C SER A 887 142.27 -72.94 -81.97
N ALA A 888 141.10 -72.90 -81.33
CA ALA A 888 140.78 -73.51 -80.03
C ALA A 888 141.67 -73.02 -78.84
N GLY A 889 141.14 -72.86 -77.63
CA GLY A 889 139.76 -73.08 -77.20
C GLY A 889 139.71 -73.21 -75.68
N SER A 890 139.96 -72.12 -74.95
CA SER A 890 140.02 -72.11 -73.49
C SER A 890 139.74 -70.71 -72.93
N SER A 891 138.83 -70.64 -71.96
CA SER A 891 138.70 -69.48 -71.06
C SER A 891 138.18 -69.93 -69.69
N VAL A 892 139.07 -69.90 -68.71
CA VAL A 892 138.76 -69.70 -67.28
C VAL A 892 138.21 -68.25 -67.15
N ASP A 893 137.29 -67.85 -66.27
CA ASP A 893 136.92 -68.33 -64.93
C ASP A 893 135.40 -68.15 -64.66
N GLY A 894 134.91 -68.57 -63.49
CA GLY A 894 133.62 -68.16 -62.94
C GLY A 894 132.89 -69.25 -62.16
N SER A 895 133.16 -69.38 -60.86
CA SER A 895 132.46 -70.37 -60.00
C SER A 895 132.38 -70.01 -58.52
N GLY A 896 131.17 -69.59 -58.09
CA GLY A 896 130.56 -70.06 -56.83
C GLY A 896 130.90 -69.36 -55.50
N VAL A 897 130.11 -68.33 -55.14
CA VAL A 897 129.75 -67.94 -53.76
C VAL A 897 128.27 -67.48 -53.84
N THR A 898 127.22 -68.08 -53.26
CA THR A 898 126.90 -68.70 -51.95
C THR A 898 126.60 -67.72 -50.80
N ASN A 899 125.54 -68.03 -50.04
CA ASN A 899 124.88 -67.26 -48.98
C ASN A 899 124.23 -65.91 -49.42
N THR A 900 122.96 -65.56 -49.16
CA THR A 900 121.97 -65.76 -48.06
C THR A 900 122.09 -64.81 -46.85
N ALA A 901 121.12 -63.90 -46.71
CA ALA A 901 120.31 -63.68 -45.48
C ALA A 901 119.26 -62.54 -45.62
N ALA A 902 118.07 -62.77 -45.04
CA ALA A 902 117.08 -61.80 -44.49
C ALA A 902 116.53 -60.61 -45.33
N GLY A 903 115.20 -60.40 -45.30
CA GLY A 903 114.55 -59.23 -45.93
C GLY A 903 113.00 -59.23 -45.98
N LEU A 904 112.34 -59.38 -44.82
CA LEU A 904 110.87 -59.42 -44.61
C LEU A 904 109.97 -58.58 -45.55
N SER A 905 109.09 -59.25 -46.31
CA SER A 905 107.73 -58.75 -46.65
C SER A 905 106.84 -59.91 -47.14
N ALA A 906 105.59 -60.02 -46.66
CA ALA A 906 104.69 -61.13 -47.03
C ALA A 906 103.70 -60.74 -48.14
N GLY A 907 103.62 -61.57 -49.18
CA GLY A 907 102.43 -61.71 -50.03
C GLY A 907 101.46 -62.73 -49.44
N THR A 908 100.31 -63.05 -50.05
CA THR A 908 99.72 -62.57 -51.33
C THR A 908 98.29 -63.12 -51.44
N ALA A 909 97.44 -62.48 -52.27
CA ALA A 909 96.24 -63.09 -52.90
C ALA A 909 95.02 -63.43 -51.98
N THR A 910 93.75 -63.34 -52.39
CA THR A 910 93.11 -62.80 -53.62
C THR A 910 91.60 -62.59 -53.44
N VAL A 911 91.06 -61.54 -54.11
CA VAL A 911 89.72 -61.48 -54.78
C VAL A 911 88.42 -61.28 -53.97
N ASP A 912 87.60 -60.37 -54.52
CA ASP A 912 86.14 -60.10 -54.46
C ASP A 912 85.39 -59.41 -53.29
N ALA A 913 84.53 -58.49 -53.75
CA ALA A 913 83.24 -57.99 -53.25
C ALA A 913 83.09 -57.45 -51.80
N PRO A 914 82.88 -56.12 -51.63
CA PRO A 914 82.33 -55.54 -50.40
C PRO A 914 80.81 -55.31 -50.47
N THR A 915 80.10 -55.59 -49.37
CA THR A 915 78.69 -55.20 -49.18
C THR A 915 78.40 -54.72 -47.75
N ALA A 916 77.51 -53.72 -47.67
CA ALA A 916 76.73 -53.29 -46.51
C ALA A 916 77.45 -52.72 -45.27
N VAL A 917 77.39 -51.37 -45.18
CA VAL A 917 76.96 -50.57 -44.01
C VAL A 917 77.58 -50.88 -42.63
N VAL A 918 78.36 -49.91 -42.12
CA VAL A 918 78.69 -49.77 -40.69
C VAL A 918 78.50 -48.31 -40.27
N ASN A 919 77.80 -48.10 -39.15
CA ASN A 919 77.68 -46.90 -38.32
C ASN A 919 77.55 -45.52 -38.98
N GLU A 920 76.41 -44.85 -38.75
CA GLU A 920 76.38 -43.40 -38.61
C GLU A 920 76.24 -43.03 -37.12
N TYR A 921 77.02 -42.04 -36.67
CA TYR A 921 76.92 -41.44 -35.34
C TYR A 921 75.92 -40.28 -35.36
N GLY A 922 75.29 -39.96 -34.23
CA GLY A 922 74.70 -38.63 -34.01
C GLY A 922 75.77 -37.54 -33.80
N PRO A 923 75.46 -36.33 -33.28
CA PRO A 923 74.23 -35.97 -32.54
C PRO A 923 73.68 -34.55 -32.82
N LEU A 924 72.84 -34.04 -31.89
CA LEU A 924 72.37 -32.64 -31.71
C LEU A 924 71.23 -32.15 -32.63
N ALA A 925 70.31 -31.25 -32.26
CA ALA A 925 69.71 -30.76 -30.99
C ALA A 925 68.78 -29.57 -31.38
N ALA A 926 67.67 -29.19 -30.74
CA ALA A 926 66.81 -29.73 -29.66
C ALA A 926 65.35 -29.21 -29.92
N THR A 927 64.40 -28.82 -29.05
CA THR A 927 64.27 -28.47 -27.60
C THR A 927 62.82 -28.64 -27.10
N GLY A 928 62.62 -29.07 -25.84
CA GLY A 928 61.37 -28.88 -25.06
C GLY A 928 60.28 -29.97 -25.21
N VAL A 929 59.44 -30.28 -24.21
CA VAL A 929 59.29 -29.79 -22.80
C VAL A 929 58.60 -30.86 -21.90
N THR A 930 58.88 -30.84 -20.57
CA THR A 930 58.10 -31.39 -19.41
C THR A 930 57.70 -32.90 -19.37
N SER A 931 57.80 -33.71 -18.30
CA SER A 931 57.63 -33.57 -16.81
C SER A 931 56.15 -33.49 -16.37
N GLU A 932 55.59 -34.23 -15.38
CA GLU A 932 56.11 -35.11 -14.30
C GLU A 932 55.12 -36.28 -13.97
N VAL A 933 55.57 -37.36 -13.29
CA VAL A 933 54.74 -38.27 -12.45
C VAL A 933 55.59 -38.94 -11.34
N MET A 934 55.13 -39.01 -10.08
CA MET A 934 55.75 -39.83 -9.00
C MET A 934 54.76 -40.40 -7.95
N LEU A 935 54.69 -41.73 -7.89
CA LEU A 935 54.54 -42.67 -6.74
C LEU A 935 53.87 -42.30 -5.38
N GLY A 936 53.04 -43.25 -4.87
CA GLY A 936 52.70 -43.48 -3.44
C GLY A 936 51.18 -43.66 -3.17
N LEU A 937 50.60 -44.80 -2.73
CA LEU A 937 50.79 -45.67 -1.52
C LEU A 937 50.38 -44.99 -0.19
N THR A 938 49.60 -45.54 0.78
CA THR A 938 48.58 -46.63 0.88
C THR A 938 47.87 -46.51 2.27
N ALA A 939 46.69 -47.15 2.47
CA ALA A 939 46.25 -47.78 3.75
C ALA A 939 45.79 -46.83 4.93
N ILE A 940 45.04 -47.23 5.98
CA ILE A 940 44.11 -48.37 6.31
C ILE A 940 43.29 -47.99 7.60
N MET A 941 42.26 -48.78 7.96
CA MET A 941 41.43 -48.78 9.21
C MET A 941 40.18 -47.86 9.25
N THR A 942 39.19 -48.07 10.14
CA THR A 942 38.21 -49.18 10.36
C THR A 942 37.41 -48.93 11.65
N LEU A 943 36.23 -49.58 11.82
CA LEU A 943 35.40 -49.70 13.05
C LEU A 943 34.63 -48.42 13.49
N VAL A 944 33.57 -48.48 14.32
CA VAL A 944 32.33 -49.31 14.42
C VAL A 944 31.51 -48.83 15.65
N GLY A 945 30.18 -48.90 15.60
CA GLY A 945 29.25 -48.64 16.73
C GLY A 945 28.50 -47.30 16.58
N ALA A 946 27.15 -47.18 16.56
CA ALA A 946 26.02 -47.81 17.28
C ALA A 946 25.64 -47.09 18.60
N GLY A 947 24.37 -46.69 18.78
CA GLY A 947 23.90 -46.04 20.02
C GLY A 947 22.55 -45.30 19.97
N CYS A 948 21.45 -46.05 19.96
CA CYS A 948 20.04 -45.73 20.30
C CYS A 948 19.60 -44.32 20.81
N VAL A 949 18.51 -43.83 20.19
CA VAL A 949 17.19 -43.46 20.79
C VAL A 949 17.13 -42.55 22.04
N LEU A 950 16.36 -41.46 21.92
CA LEU A 950 15.43 -40.99 22.98
C LEU A 950 14.20 -40.29 22.36
N THR A 951 13.06 -40.26 23.07
CA THR A 951 11.75 -39.85 22.56
C THR A 951 10.99 -38.89 23.49
N ARG A 952 10.22 -37.96 22.90
CA ARG A 952 9.01 -37.24 23.39
C ARG A 952 8.58 -36.25 22.28
N VAL A 953 7.34 -36.04 21.84
CA VAL A 953 5.95 -36.33 22.33
C VAL A 953 5.42 -35.38 23.41
N HIS A 954 4.18 -34.90 23.18
CA HIS A 954 3.29 -34.05 24.01
C HIS A 954 3.52 -32.51 23.98
N LEU A 955 2.49 -31.66 24.01
CA LEU A 955 1.03 -31.82 23.76
C LEU A 955 0.36 -30.44 23.53
N ASP A 956 -0.90 -30.44 23.07
CA ASP A 956 -1.78 -29.26 22.98
C ASP A 956 -2.22 -28.70 24.35
N ARG A 957 -2.36 -27.37 24.41
CA ARG A 957 -3.31 -26.51 25.18
C ARG A 957 -2.77 -25.07 25.13
N GLU A 958 -3.55 -24.03 24.84
CA GLU A 958 -4.96 -23.79 25.22
C GLU A 958 -5.90 -23.52 24.04
#